data_AF-A0AAN7APJ2-F1
#
_entry.id   AF-A0AAN7APJ2-F1
#
_cell.length_a   1.000
_cell.length_b   1.000
_cell.length_c   1.000
_cell.angle_alpha   90.00
_cell.angle_beta   90.00
_cell.angle_gamma   90.00
#
_symmetry.space_group_name_H-M   'P 1'
#
loop_
_entity.id
_entity.type
_entity.pdbx_description
1 polymer ?
#
loop_
_entity_poly.entity_id
_entity_poly.type
_entity_poly.pdbx_seq_one_letter_code
_entity_poly.pdbx_strand_id
1 'polypeptide(L)'
;MVRIPTAQLSRFLFTGQLPRRGCLQLRRCPISPLISHTRQAFSTAPTTPPSTEPAVVPLRKQLKDQAKAAKLAGAPKKKIKKTDNQTVPGWDLTVGIEIHAQLNTPSKLFSPASAPSSGEDAIPPNTRVAPFDLAIPGSQPLFQPTTLIPAIRAALALNCQIQPISKFDRKHYFHWDQPSGYQITQYYHPFARSGKVTLLPRDGIAAEDGDVVEVGIKQVQMEQDTAKTLAQPNSTHFLDFNRVGVPLVEIITEPCIHRPATAAAFVRKVQMLLKSVDACTSGLEQGGLRADVNVSVKRTGETQLGTRTEIKNLSSFKAVEDAIIAERDRQISVLEAGGKIEGETRGWSLGSTETRRLRGKEGEVDYRYMPDPDLGPVVISEDLVKTLGRTMEALPDEEVEVLMRKYGLSERDAMALMLMEGRLEYFYGVLEELERMLGVTAAEDGEQKHASLAANWCLHELGKLSEAEDIVETATEVVDITSQVPEQDLAAILFYLHEKKITAKVAKDLLWDVFRGTVVTGGITEQIDSQDLWYKEISEAEYISIADEVIASQEKVLQDFLKFKQGKSKAYPQGKLGFLVGKMMRAGPEQGKGMDPSSAERVMRSRIEEVYIPRLESSAPSTWSTTAFKPLISQGPKILPAVVVKLALNPEDAAAVHLYNHLEKDSTFLISSALPVAAVLELNVDRNRAVRNAPMDWAEHCDMVKLHSSSIAYTQCEEFDELVALGPPVIPQLMLRYKSRDDLVALFAYELLHCILWGHETREWTVDMKMQFDMWVEWFEKGAWDEAPHYRSREQRKDGRHV
;
A
#
# COMPACT_ATOMS: atom_id res chain seq x y z
N MET A 1 0.18 12.48 33.80
CA MET A 1 -1.15 12.05 34.29
C MET A 1 -1.36 10.62 33.80
N VAL A 2 -1.82 9.71 34.66
CA VAL A 2 -2.01 8.30 34.27
C VAL A 2 -3.16 8.26 33.24
N ARG A 3 -2.83 7.93 31.99
CA ARG A 3 -3.82 7.64 30.95
C ARG A 3 -4.53 6.35 31.34
N ILE A 4 -5.87 6.36 31.37
CA ILE A 4 -6.67 5.16 31.62
C ILE A 4 -6.94 4.57 30.24
N PRO A 5 -6.41 3.39 29.89
CA PRO A 5 -6.59 2.82 28.56
C PRO A 5 -8.07 2.70 28.18
N THR A 6 -8.41 2.93 26.92
CA THR A 6 -9.77 2.81 26.34
C THR A 6 -10.42 1.47 26.65
N ALA A 7 -9.63 0.39 26.72
CA ALA A 7 -10.09 -0.94 27.13
C ALA A 7 -10.50 -1.05 28.62
N GLN A 8 -9.90 -0.26 29.51
CA GLN A 8 -10.33 -0.14 30.91
C GLN A 8 -11.56 0.76 31.04
N LEU A 9 -11.65 1.80 30.21
CA LEU A 9 -12.78 2.70 30.15
C LEU A 9 -14.03 2.03 29.56
N SER A 10 -13.86 1.16 28.56
CA SER A 10 -14.92 0.32 28.00
C SER A 10 -15.43 -0.67 29.04
N ARG A 11 -14.55 -1.36 29.78
CA ARG A 11 -14.94 -2.22 30.91
C ARG A 11 -15.72 -1.46 31.98
N PHE A 12 -15.36 -0.20 32.26
CA PHE A 12 -16.10 0.66 33.19
C PHE A 12 -17.51 0.98 32.66
N LEU A 13 -17.66 1.29 31.37
CA LEU A 13 -18.96 1.56 30.75
C LEU A 13 -19.86 0.32 30.67
N PHE A 14 -19.30 -0.87 30.48
CA PHE A 14 -20.06 -2.13 30.42
C PHE A 14 -20.46 -2.68 31.79
N THR A 15 -19.72 -2.37 32.87
CA THR A 15 -19.93 -3.00 34.20
C THR A 15 -20.26 -2.02 35.33
N GLY A 16 -20.12 -0.72 35.13
CA GLY A 16 -20.45 0.32 36.11
C GLY A 16 -19.53 0.38 37.34
N GLN A 17 -18.34 -0.25 37.33
CA GLN A 17 -17.41 -0.27 38.47
C GLN A 17 -16.03 0.29 38.11
N LEU A 18 -15.62 1.39 38.76
CA LEU A 18 -14.21 1.81 38.79
C LEU A 18 -13.44 0.88 39.74
N PRO A 19 -12.31 0.27 39.33
CA PRO A 19 -11.45 -0.42 40.28
C PRO A 19 -10.86 0.63 41.24
N ARG A 20 -11.35 0.66 42.47
CA ARG A 20 -10.70 1.38 43.56
C ARG A 20 -9.41 0.65 43.91
N ARG A 21 -8.28 1.06 43.32
CA ARG A 21 -6.96 0.72 43.87
C ARG A 21 -6.23 1.99 44.28
N GLY A 22 -6.50 2.41 45.51
CA GLY A 22 -5.56 3.17 46.32
C GLY A 22 -4.63 2.21 47.06
N CYS A 23 -3.33 2.50 46.97
CA CYS A 23 -2.22 2.19 47.87
C CYS A 23 -2.35 1.00 48.85
N LEU A 24 -1.52 -0.03 48.63
CA LEU A 24 -0.98 -0.99 49.61
C LEU A 24 -1.96 -1.71 50.56
N GLN A 25 -2.26 -2.99 50.29
CA GLN A 25 -1.95 -4.11 51.20
C GLN A 25 -2.32 -5.47 50.59
N LEU A 26 -1.40 -6.43 50.75
CA LEU A 26 -1.57 -7.86 50.50
C LEU A 26 -2.63 -8.45 51.44
N ARG A 27 -3.66 -9.10 50.90
CA ARG A 27 -4.29 -10.26 51.54
C ARG A 27 -4.74 -11.31 50.54
N ARG A 28 -4.32 -12.55 50.81
CA ARG A 28 -4.70 -13.80 50.16
C ARG A 28 -6.12 -14.24 50.57
N CYS A 29 -6.65 -15.13 49.71
CA CYS A 29 -7.67 -16.18 49.93
C CYS A 29 -9.09 -15.89 49.40
N PRO A 30 -9.88 -16.94 49.09
CA PRO A 30 -9.52 -18.24 48.52
C PRO A 30 -10.40 -18.62 47.29
N ILE A 31 -9.94 -19.62 46.57
CA ILE A 31 -10.67 -20.34 45.52
C ILE A 31 -11.87 -21.05 46.15
N SER A 32 -13.06 -20.90 45.56
CA SER A 32 -14.23 -21.74 45.81
C SER A 32 -14.77 -22.32 44.50
N PRO A 33 -15.33 -23.55 44.52
CA PRO A 33 -15.39 -24.42 43.37
C PRO A 33 -16.61 -24.17 42.48
N LEU A 34 -16.42 -24.50 41.20
CA LEU A 34 -17.45 -24.65 40.18
C LEU A 34 -18.54 -25.62 40.63
N ILE A 35 -19.80 -25.15 40.56
CA ILE A 35 -20.98 -25.99 40.63
C ILE A 35 -21.24 -26.57 39.24
N SER A 36 -21.20 -27.90 39.17
CA SER A 36 -21.60 -28.71 38.03
C SER A 36 -23.12 -28.87 38.00
N HIS A 37 -23.75 -28.54 36.87
CA HIS A 37 -25.07 -29.09 36.54
C HIS A 37 -25.15 -29.44 35.05
N THR A 38 -25.00 -30.76 34.81
CA THR A 38 -25.81 -31.62 33.93
C THR A 38 -26.11 -31.15 32.50
N ARG A 39 -25.34 -31.71 31.55
CA ARG A 39 -25.73 -31.88 30.14
C ARG A 39 -26.94 -32.81 30.05
N GLN A 40 -28.06 -32.31 29.52
CA GLN A 40 -29.08 -33.16 28.90
C GLN A 40 -28.74 -33.32 27.41
N ALA A 41 -28.54 -34.57 27.00
CA ALA A 41 -28.37 -34.94 25.61
C ALA A 41 -29.74 -34.94 24.90
N PHE A 42 -29.90 -34.09 23.90
CA PHE A 42 -30.99 -34.23 22.93
C PHE A 42 -30.52 -35.09 21.76
N SER A 43 -31.28 -36.16 21.53
CA SER A 43 -31.14 -37.12 20.44
C SER A 43 -31.39 -36.45 19.09
N THR A 44 -30.42 -36.53 18.17
CA THR A 44 -30.55 -36.12 16.77
C THR A 44 -31.19 -37.25 15.96
N ALA A 45 -32.35 -36.98 15.36
CA ALA A 45 -32.92 -37.83 14.31
C ALA A 45 -32.17 -37.63 12.98
N PRO A 46 -32.01 -38.67 12.14
CA PRO A 46 -31.25 -38.57 10.89
C PRO A 46 -32.09 -37.94 9.78
N THR A 47 -31.65 -36.78 9.27
CA THR A 47 -32.20 -36.14 8.07
C THR A 47 -31.50 -36.63 6.81
N THR A 48 -32.31 -36.98 5.81
CA THR A 48 -31.97 -37.40 4.45
C THR A 48 -31.08 -36.37 3.71
N PRO A 49 -30.18 -36.80 2.81
CA PRO A 49 -29.28 -35.89 2.10
C PRO A 49 -30.02 -35.00 1.10
N PRO A 50 -29.67 -33.70 0.97
CA PRO A 50 -30.28 -32.80 0.01
C PRO A 50 -29.74 -33.02 -1.41
N SER A 51 -30.62 -32.85 -2.39
CA SER A 51 -30.34 -32.88 -3.82
C SER A 51 -29.42 -31.75 -4.26
N THR A 52 -28.43 -32.08 -5.09
CA THR A 52 -27.54 -31.15 -5.79
C THR A 52 -28.30 -30.28 -6.80
N GLU A 53 -28.61 -29.04 -6.42
CA GLU A 53 -28.80 -27.94 -7.36
C GLU A 53 -27.55 -27.03 -7.33
N PRO A 54 -27.12 -26.47 -8.48
CA PRO A 54 -25.92 -25.65 -8.55
C PRO A 54 -26.07 -24.36 -7.72
N ALA A 55 -25.02 -24.03 -6.97
CA ALA A 55 -24.98 -22.86 -6.09
C ALA A 55 -25.29 -21.56 -6.85
N VAL A 56 -26.32 -20.84 -6.38
CA VAL A 56 -26.68 -19.52 -6.88
C VAL A 56 -25.56 -18.55 -6.53
N VAL A 57 -24.84 -18.06 -7.55
CA VAL A 57 -23.77 -17.09 -7.38
C VAL A 57 -24.37 -15.77 -6.84
N PRO A 58 -23.87 -15.21 -5.72
CA PRO A 58 -24.37 -13.97 -5.17
C PRO A 58 -24.31 -12.82 -6.19
N LEU A 59 -25.37 -12.01 -6.29
CA LEU A 59 -25.49 -10.89 -7.23
C LEU A 59 -24.27 -9.93 -7.17
N ARG A 60 -23.67 -9.76 -5.99
CA ARG A 60 -22.44 -8.98 -5.81
C ARG A 60 -21.25 -9.53 -6.59
N LYS A 61 -21.10 -10.86 -6.66
CA LYS A 61 -20.05 -11.52 -7.44
C LYS A 61 -20.35 -11.41 -8.93
N GLN A 62 -21.60 -11.57 -9.34
CA GLN A 62 -22.03 -11.34 -10.72
C GLN A 62 -21.77 -9.90 -11.19
N LEU A 63 -22.08 -8.88 -10.37
CA LEU A 63 -21.80 -7.48 -10.67
C LEU A 63 -20.30 -7.18 -10.72
N LYS A 64 -19.50 -7.81 -9.84
CA LYS A 64 -18.04 -7.70 -9.85
C LYS A 64 -17.44 -8.32 -11.11
N ASP A 65 -17.97 -9.47 -11.54
CA ASP A 65 -17.56 -10.17 -12.75
C ASP A 65 -18.01 -9.43 -14.02
N GLN A 66 -19.21 -8.83 -14.02
CA GLN A 66 -19.67 -7.93 -15.09
C GLN A 66 -18.82 -6.66 -15.18
N ALA A 67 -18.43 -6.06 -14.06
CA ALA A 67 -17.52 -4.91 -14.05
C ALA A 67 -16.11 -5.28 -14.53
N LYS A 68 -15.65 -6.52 -14.25
CA LYS A 68 -14.40 -7.07 -14.78
C LYS A 68 -14.51 -7.31 -16.29
N ALA A 69 -15.61 -7.89 -16.75
CA ALA A 69 -15.90 -8.12 -18.17
C ALA A 69 -16.03 -6.80 -18.95
N ALA A 70 -16.65 -5.77 -18.38
CA ALA A 70 -16.72 -4.43 -18.98
C ALA A 70 -15.36 -3.73 -19.06
N LYS A 71 -14.44 -3.99 -18.11
CA LYS A 71 -13.03 -3.57 -18.20
C LYS A 71 -12.25 -4.32 -19.28
N LEU A 72 -12.57 -5.60 -19.50
CA LEU A 72 -11.97 -6.44 -20.54
C LEU A 72 -12.51 -6.13 -21.95
N ALA A 73 -13.72 -5.57 -22.06
CA ALA A 73 -14.37 -5.23 -23.34
C ALA A 73 -13.87 -3.94 -24.02
N GLY A 74 -12.74 -3.36 -23.58
CA GLY A 74 -11.96 -2.42 -24.38
C GLY A 74 -12.66 -1.13 -24.81
N ALA A 75 -13.05 -0.26 -23.87
CA ALA A 75 -13.22 1.16 -24.18
C ALA A 75 -11.85 1.87 -24.08
N PRO A 76 -11.47 2.73 -25.05
CA PRO A 76 -10.17 3.37 -25.05
C PRO A 76 -10.08 4.32 -23.85
N LYS A 77 -9.17 4.03 -22.91
CA LYS A 77 -8.75 5.02 -21.92
C LYS A 77 -8.04 6.15 -22.65
N LYS A 78 -8.75 7.23 -22.94
CA LYS A 78 -8.08 8.54 -23.03
C LYS A 78 -7.32 8.69 -21.71
N LYS A 79 -5.98 8.74 -21.77
CA LYS A 79 -5.17 9.28 -20.66
C LYS A 79 -5.65 10.71 -20.46
N ILE A 80 -6.65 10.88 -19.61
CA ILE A 80 -7.02 12.16 -19.05
C ILE A 80 -5.77 12.57 -18.27
N LYS A 81 -4.99 13.50 -18.82
CA LYS A 81 -4.10 14.35 -18.01
C LYS A 81 -4.92 14.70 -16.78
N LYS A 82 -4.40 14.45 -15.58
CA LYS A 82 -5.04 14.73 -14.28
C LYS A 82 -5.39 16.22 -14.24
N THR A 83 -6.47 16.59 -14.91
CA THR A 83 -7.08 17.90 -14.82
C THR A 83 -7.54 17.98 -13.39
N ASP A 84 -7.23 19.10 -12.76
CA ASP A 84 -7.63 19.37 -11.40
C ASP A 84 -9.16 19.32 -11.33
N ASN A 85 -9.69 18.18 -10.92
CA ASN A 85 -11.13 17.93 -10.84
C ASN A 85 -11.72 18.55 -9.56
N GLN A 86 -10.96 19.34 -8.80
CA GLN A 86 -11.45 19.99 -7.58
C GLN A 86 -12.24 21.26 -7.88
N THR A 87 -11.91 21.98 -8.95
CA THR A 87 -12.56 23.25 -9.31
C THR A 87 -13.03 23.26 -10.78
N VAL A 88 -14.02 24.10 -11.08
CA VAL A 88 -14.45 24.36 -12.46
C VAL A 88 -14.47 25.88 -12.68
N PRO A 89 -13.73 26.42 -13.65
CA PRO A 89 -13.67 27.87 -13.88
C PRO A 89 -15.06 28.49 -14.12
N GLY A 90 -15.35 29.59 -13.42
CA GLY A 90 -16.62 30.33 -13.52
C GLY A 90 -17.77 29.74 -12.71
N TRP A 91 -17.54 28.67 -11.96
CA TRP A 91 -18.51 27.99 -11.12
C TRP A 91 -18.00 27.80 -9.70
N ASP A 92 -18.86 28.12 -8.72
CA ASP A 92 -18.60 27.87 -7.31
C ASP A 92 -19.43 26.66 -6.87
N LEU A 93 -18.75 25.68 -6.26
CA LEU A 93 -19.36 24.50 -5.65
C LEU A 93 -19.63 24.79 -4.17
N THR A 94 -20.80 24.39 -3.69
CA THR A 94 -21.13 24.35 -2.27
C THR A 94 -21.66 22.98 -1.89
N VAL A 95 -21.08 22.39 -0.86
CA VAL A 95 -21.43 21.08 -0.33
C VAL A 95 -21.82 21.19 1.15
N GLY A 96 -22.94 20.56 1.50
CA GLY A 96 -23.32 20.25 2.87
C GLY A 96 -23.37 18.74 3.06
N ILE A 97 -23.05 18.26 4.25
CA ILE A 97 -22.96 16.82 4.54
C ILE A 97 -23.83 16.51 5.75
N GLU A 98 -24.55 15.41 5.66
CA GLU A 98 -25.34 14.83 6.74
C GLU A 98 -24.78 13.44 7.05
N ILE A 99 -24.25 13.27 8.26
CA ILE A 99 -23.62 12.02 8.69
C ILE A 99 -24.48 11.36 9.76
N HIS A 100 -24.95 10.15 9.49
CA HIS A 100 -25.59 9.30 10.49
C HIS A 100 -24.57 8.31 11.03
N ALA A 101 -24.27 8.38 12.33
CA ALA A 101 -23.37 7.46 12.99
C ALA A 101 -24.12 6.64 14.04
N GLN A 102 -23.97 5.32 13.97
CA GLN A 102 -24.50 4.39 14.95
C GLN A 102 -23.72 4.48 16.25
N LEU A 103 -24.41 4.75 17.36
CA LEU A 103 -23.75 4.87 18.66
C LEU A 103 -23.35 3.50 19.21
N ASN A 104 -22.19 3.44 19.85
CA ASN A 104 -21.71 2.26 20.56
C ASN A 104 -22.42 2.12 21.92
N THR A 105 -23.57 1.44 21.95
CA THR A 105 -24.39 1.29 23.15
C THR A 105 -24.86 -0.16 23.32
N PRO A 106 -25.05 -0.64 24.56
CA PRO A 106 -25.55 -2.00 24.80
C PRO A 106 -27.05 -2.16 24.50
N SER A 107 -27.82 -1.08 24.62
CA SER A 107 -29.27 -1.04 24.42
C SER A 107 -29.68 -0.04 23.32
N LYS A 108 -30.89 -0.22 22.80
CA LYS A 108 -31.54 0.66 21.84
C LYS A 108 -31.95 2.01 22.45
N LEU A 109 -32.32 2.99 21.62
CA LEU A 109 -32.52 4.37 22.07
C LEU A 109 -33.75 4.54 22.97
N PHE A 110 -34.84 3.86 22.61
CA PHE A 110 -36.14 3.95 23.28
C PHE A 110 -36.68 2.58 23.73
N SER A 111 -35.81 1.58 23.85
CA SER A 111 -36.17 0.20 24.14
C SER A 111 -35.05 -0.48 24.94
N PRO A 112 -35.38 -1.38 25.88
CA PRO A 112 -34.39 -2.14 26.62
C PRO A 112 -33.75 -3.27 25.80
N ALA A 113 -34.22 -3.52 24.57
CA ALA A 113 -33.63 -4.53 23.71
C ALA A 113 -32.16 -4.20 23.39
N SER A 114 -31.36 -5.24 23.25
CA SER A 114 -29.95 -5.10 22.92
C SER A 114 -29.78 -4.44 21.55
N ALA A 115 -28.91 -3.44 21.48
CA ALA A 115 -28.51 -2.89 20.18
C ALA A 115 -27.52 -3.86 19.51
N PRO A 116 -27.75 -4.28 18.25
CA PRO A 116 -26.75 -5.00 17.48
C PRO A 116 -25.49 -4.15 17.32
N SER A 117 -24.31 -4.72 17.59
CA SER A 117 -23.08 -4.08 17.14
C SER A 117 -22.95 -4.26 15.62
N SER A 118 -22.46 -3.22 14.97
CA SER A 118 -22.13 -3.22 13.55
C SER A 118 -21.11 -4.32 13.23
N GLY A 119 -21.45 -5.26 12.34
CA GLY A 119 -20.57 -6.35 11.92
C GLY A 119 -20.87 -7.72 12.53
N GLU A 120 -21.88 -7.85 13.40
CA GLU A 120 -22.37 -9.16 13.83
C GLU A 120 -23.18 -9.85 12.71
N ASP A 121 -22.49 -10.51 11.77
CA ASP A 121 -23.07 -11.26 10.65
C ASP A 121 -23.79 -12.56 11.07
N ALA A 122 -24.10 -12.75 12.36
CA ALA A 122 -24.68 -13.97 12.90
C ALA A 122 -25.82 -13.77 13.93
N ILE A 123 -26.54 -12.64 13.88
CA ILE A 123 -27.76 -12.46 14.69
C ILE A 123 -28.96 -13.03 13.91
N PRO A 124 -29.72 -14.01 14.45
CA PRO A 124 -30.94 -14.46 13.80
C PRO A 124 -31.93 -13.29 13.64
N PRO A 125 -32.63 -13.16 12.50
CA PRO A 125 -33.56 -12.05 12.26
C PRO A 125 -34.60 -11.91 13.36
N ASN A 126 -34.95 -10.66 13.69
CA ASN A 126 -36.02 -10.33 14.65
C ASN A 126 -35.87 -10.93 16.06
N THR A 127 -34.64 -11.10 16.55
CA THR A 127 -34.36 -11.61 17.91
C THR A 127 -33.99 -10.53 18.92
N ARG A 128 -33.54 -9.36 18.46
CA ARG A 128 -33.19 -8.20 19.29
C ARG A 128 -34.27 -7.13 19.20
N VAL A 129 -35.49 -7.46 19.64
CA VAL A 129 -36.65 -6.55 19.57
C VAL A 129 -37.46 -6.57 20.86
N ALA A 130 -38.02 -5.43 21.23
CA ALA A 130 -39.03 -5.28 22.27
C ALA A 130 -40.40 -4.90 21.67
N PRO A 131 -41.50 -4.93 22.44
CA PRO A 131 -42.82 -4.55 21.93
C PRO A 131 -42.88 -3.17 21.27
N PHE A 132 -42.13 -2.18 21.80
CA PHE A 132 -42.06 -0.85 21.22
C PHE A 132 -41.37 -0.83 19.84
N ASP A 133 -40.31 -1.63 19.67
CA ASP A 133 -39.55 -1.73 18.41
C ASP A 133 -40.43 -2.24 17.26
N LEU A 134 -41.43 -3.06 17.57
CA LEU A 134 -42.40 -3.61 16.62
C LEU A 134 -43.70 -2.80 16.54
N ALA A 135 -43.77 -1.64 17.21
CA ALA A 135 -44.95 -0.79 17.30
C ALA A 135 -46.22 -1.55 17.77
N ILE A 136 -46.07 -2.46 18.75
CA ILE A 136 -47.21 -3.17 19.32
C ILE A 136 -48.16 -2.16 19.98
N PRO A 137 -49.48 -2.21 19.71
CA PRO A 137 -50.44 -1.28 20.30
C PRO A 137 -50.35 -1.22 21.83
N GLY A 138 -50.23 -0.02 22.39
CA GLY A 138 -50.08 0.22 23.82
C GLY A 138 -48.63 0.23 24.33
N SER A 139 -47.64 -0.05 23.49
CA SER A 139 -46.23 0.16 23.83
C SER A 139 -45.86 1.66 23.81
N GLN A 140 -44.89 2.05 24.63
CA GLN A 140 -44.38 3.43 24.74
C GLN A 140 -42.86 3.48 24.63
N PRO A 141 -42.28 4.59 24.13
CA PRO A 141 -40.83 4.77 24.07
C PRO A 141 -40.25 4.93 25.47
N LEU A 142 -39.17 4.20 25.76
CA LEU A 142 -38.41 4.31 27.01
C LEU A 142 -36.98 4.77 26.72
N PHE A 143 -36.72 6.08 26.83
CA PHE A 143 -35.40 6.65 26.59
C PHE A 143 -34.33 6.00 27.49
N GLN A 144 -33.24 5.54 26.88
CA GLN A 144 -32.11 4.90 27.56
C GLN A 144 -31.00 5.93 27.84
N PRO A 145 -30.77 6.39 29.09
CA PRO A 145 -29.79 7.44 29.38
C PRO A 145 -28.35 7.08 29.03
N THR A 146 -28.02 5.79 29.01
CA THR A 146 -26.69 5.28 28.59
C THR A 146 -26.34 5.68 27.17
N THR A 147 -27.33 5.87 26.29
CA THR A 147 -27.12 6.29 24.90
C THR A 147 -26.70 7.75 24.78
N LEU A 148 -26.96 8.57 25.81
CA LEU A 148 -26.55 9.98 25.84
C LEU A 148 -25.03 10.15 26.02
N ILE A 149 -24.37 9.20 26.68
CA ILE A 149 -22.92 9.26 26.97
C ILE A 149 -22.09 9.32 25.67
N PRO A 150 -22.18 8.35 24.75
CA PRO A 150 -21.44 8.41 23.48
C PRO A 150 -21.92 9.58 22.60
N ALA A 151 -23.19 9.98 22.68
CA ALA A 151 -23.71 11.14 21.95
C ALA A 151 -23.07 12.47 22.40
N ILE A 152 -22.96 12.71 23.72
CA ILE A 152 -22.28 13.89 24.26
C ILE A 152 -20.80 13.87 23.91
N ARG A 153 -20.12 12.72 24.02
CA ARG A 153 -18.71 12.59 23.62
C ARG A 153 -18.49 12.93 22.15
N ALA A 154 -19.35 12.43 21.26
CA ALA A 154 -19.34 12.79 19.84
C ALA A 154 -19.49 14.31 19.65
N ALA A 155 -20.49 14.92 20.28
CA ALA A 155 -20.72 16.35 20.16
C ALA A 155 -19.55 17.20 20.71
N LEU A 156 -18.95 16.80 21.84
CA LEU A 156 -17.76 17.46 22.38
C LEU A 156 -16.54 17.33 21.45
N ALA A 157 -16.32 16.16 20.86
CA ALA A 157 -15.24 15.94 19.89
C ALA A 157 -15.40 16.79 18.62
N LEU A 158 -16.65 17.12 18.27
CA LEU A 158 -17.01 18.01 17.17
C LEU A 158 -17.09 19.49 17.61
N ASN A 159 -16.59 19.82 18.80
CA ASN A 159 -16.61 21.16 19.41
C ASN A 159 -18.00 21.80 19.48
N CYS A 160 -19.07 21.00 19.60
CA CYS A 160 -20.43 21.49 19.69
C CYS A 160 -20.79 22.00 21.09
N GLN A 161 -21.68 22.98 21.16
CA GLN A 161 -22.29 23.42 22.40
C GLN A 161 -23.44 22.48 22.79
N ILE A 162 -23.27 21.75 23.90
CA ILE A 162 -24.32 20.92 24.48
C ILE A 162 -25.44 21.81 25.05
N GLN A 163 -26.68 21.49 24.69
CA GLN A 163 -27.86 22.20 25.15
C GLN A 163 -28.32 21.64 26.50
N PRO A 164 -28.66 22.47 27.50
CA PRO A 164 -29.07 22.01 28.82
C PRO A 164 -30.44 21.29 28.80
N ILE A 165 -31.25 21.55 27.77
CA ILE A 165 -32.55 20.94 27.56
C ILE A 165 -32.64 20.49 26.11
N SER A 166 -32.94 19.20 25.91
CA SER A 166 -33.23 18.60 24.62
C SER A 166 -34.65 18.00 24.61
N LYS A 167 -35.29 17.95 23.44
CA LYS A 167 -36.61 17.32 23.27
C LYS A 167 -36.62 16.45 22.02
N PHE A 168 -37.39 15.38 22.08
CA PHE A 168 -37.63 14.48 20.96
C PHE A 168 -38.90 14.86 20.20
N ASP A 169 -38.88 14.63 18.90
CA ASP A 169 -39.91 14.96 17.93
C ASP A 169 -40.17 13.74 17.03
N ARG A 170 -41.40 13.62 16.52
CA ARG A 170 -41.80 12.60 15.55
C ARG A 170 -41.68 13.13 14.13
N LYS A 171 -40.87 12.45 13.32
CA LYS A 171 -40.77 12.62 11.86
C LYS A 171 -41.66 11.57 11.20
N HIS A 172 -42.83 11.97 10.71
CA HIS A 172 -43.85 11.06 10.19
C HIS A 172 -43.57 10.68 8.73
N TYR A 173 -43.41 9.38 8.46
CA TYR A 173 -43.40 8.82 7.12
C TYR A 173 -43.78 7.34 7.16
N PHE A 174 -44.52 6.90 6.15
CA PHE A 174 -44.91 5.50 6.03
C PHE A 174 -43.91 4.76 5.15
N HIS A 175 -43.19 3.83 5.77
CA HIS A 175 -42.34 2.89 5.08
C HIS A 175 -42.31 1.59 5.89
N TRP A 176 -42.20 0.44 5.22
CA TRP A 176 -42.31 -0.87 5.87
C TRP A 176 -41.18 -1.17 6.86
N ASP A 177 -40.05 -0.46 6.77
CA ASP A 177 -38.94 -0.56 7.73
C ASP A 177 -39.11 0.31 8.98
N GLN A 178 -40.14 1.16 9.01
CA GLN A 178 -40.49 2.03 10.14
C GLN A 178 -41.89 1.65 10.66
N PRO A 179 -41.97 0.67 11.59
CA PRO A 179 -43.24 0.05 11.96
C PRO A 179 -44.23 1.00 12.64
N SER A 180 -43.73 2.03 13.34
CA SER A 180 -44.54 3.06 14.01
C SER A 180 -45.16 4.08 13.04
N GLY A 181 -44.72 4.13 11.77
CA GLY A 181 -45.10 5.18 10.82
C GLY A 181 -44.53 6.57 11.13
N TYR A 182 -43.59 6.65 12.09
CA TYR A 182 -42.80 7.83 12.40
C TYR A 182 -41.46 7.44 13.03
N GLN A 183 -40.42 8.20 12.75
CA GLN A 183 -39.12 8.09 13.41
C GLN A 183 -39.03 9.11 14.54
N ILE A 184 -38.58 8.71 15.73
CA ILE A 184 -38.28 9.65 16.80
C ILE A 184 -36.87 10.22 16.58
N THR A 185 -36.78 11.55 16.51
CA THR A 185 -35.56 12.34 16.24
C THR A 185 -35.59 13.65 17.05
N GLN A 186 -34.70 14.61 16.82
CA GLN A 186 -34.71 15.92 17.49
C GLN A 186 -34.60 17.06 16.48
N TYR A 187 -35.72 17.67 16.11
CA TYR A 187 -35.78 18.73 15.10
C TYR A 187 -35.75 20.12 15.74
N TYR A 188 -36.64 20.39 16.71
CA TYR A 188 -36.78 21.74 17.27
C TYR A 188 -35.73 22.04 18.35
N HIS A 189 -35.37 21.02 19.15
CA HIS A 189 -34.45 21.14 20.29
C HIS A 189 -33.41 20.00 20.28
N PRO A 190 -32.52 19.93 19.26
CA PRO A 190 -31.38 19.01 19.27
C PRO A 190 -30.49 19.22 20.49
N PHE A 191 -29.85 18.14 20.94
CA PHE A 191 -29.03 18.13 22.15
C PHE A 191 -27.70 18.89 22.00
N ALA A 192 -27.22 19.13 20.78
CA ALA A 192 -26.00 19.90 20.54
C ALA A 192 -26.09 20.76 19.27
N ARG A 193 -25.44 21.94 19.29
CA ARG A 193 -25.45 22.93 18.19
C ARG A 193 -24.12 23.63 18.04
N SER A 194 -23.93 24.32 16.91
CA SER A 194 -22.86 25.30 16.71
C SER A 194 -21.46 24.76 16.98
N GLY A 195 -21.16 23.59 16.40
CA GLY A 195 -19.84 22.99 16.47
C GLY A 195 -18.94 23.39 15.30
N LYS A 196 -17.73 22.84 15.32
CA LYS A 196 -16.77 23.01 14.23
C LYS A 196 -15.73 21.90 14.21
N VAL A 197 -15.31 21.52 13.01
CA VAL A 197 -14.21 20.59 12.77
C VAL A 197 -13.17 21.29 11.91
N THR A 198 -11.93 21.26 12.38
CA THR A 198 -10.78 21.79 11.64
C THR A 198 -10.15 20.68 10.81
N LEU A 199 -9.88 20.98 9.54
CA LEU A 199 -9.15 20.13 8.61
C LEU A 199 -7.83 20.78 8.23
N LEU A 200 -6.79 19.96 8.13
CA LEU A 200 -5.44 20.35 7.79
C LEU A 200 -4.97 19.58 6.54
N PRO A 201 -3.89 20.01 5.86
CA PRO A 201 -3.32 19.32 4.69
C PRO A 201 -3.16 17.80 4.89
N ARG A 202 -2.77 17.39 6.10
CA ARG A 202 -2.59 15.98 6.49
C ARG A 202 -3.86 15.12 6.43
N ASP A 203 -5.03 15.74 6.54
CA ASP A 203 -6.33 15.05 6.45
C ASP A 203 -6.70 14.73 4.97
N GLY A 204 -5.92 15.26 4.02
CA GLY A 204 -6.12 15.08 2.58
C GLY A 204 -7.15 16.05 2.00
N ILE A 205 -7.16 17.30 2.48
CA ILE A 205 -7.89 18.40 1.85
C ILE A 205 -7.30 18.74 0.48
N ALA A 206 -8.09 19.43 -0.35
CA ALA A 206 -7.59 19.92 -1.63
C ALA A 206 -6.48 20.97 -1.42
N ALA A 207 -5.43 20.93 -2.25
CA ALA A 207 -4.27 21.82 -2.09
C ALA A 207 -4.64 23.31 -2.20
N GLU A 208 -5.71 23.62 -2.93
CA GLU A 208 -6.19 24.97 -3.18
C GLU A 208 -7.01 25.53 -2.01
N ASP A 209 -7.36 24.73 -1.00
CA ASP A 209 -8.02 25.19 0.23
C ASP A 209 -7.03 25.79 1.25
N GLY A 210 -5.71 25.65 1.03
CA GLY A 210 -4.68 26.18 1.91
C GLY A 210 -4.35 25.27 3.11
N ASP A 211 -3.85 25.88 4.19
CA ASP A 211 -3.32 25.14 5.34
C ASP A 211 -4.38 24.78 6.41
N VAL A 212 -5.56 25.41 6.36
CA VAL A 212 -6.62 25.21 7.35
C VAL A 212 -7.99 25.41 6.71
N VAL A 213 -8.89 24.45 6.89
CA VAL A 213 -10.31 24.58 6.58
C VAL A 213 -11.13 24.33 7.83
N GLU A 214 -11.99 25.28 8.21
CA GLU A 214 -12.96 25.08 9.28
C GLU A 214 -14.33 24.73 8.67
N VAL A 215 -14.87 23.57 9.04
CA VAL A 215 -16.22 23.15 8.67
C VAL A 215 -17.14 23.32 9.86
N GLY A 216 -18.16 24.18 9.72
CA GLY A 216 -19.16 24.40 10.76
C GLY A 216 -20.12 23.22 10.89
N ILE A 217 -20.44 22.84 12.13
CA ILE A 217 -21.50 21.87 12.46
C ILE A 217 -22.71 22.65 12.94
N LYS A 218 -23.81 22.58 12.19
CA LYS A 218 -25.05 23.26 12.54
C LYS A 218 -25.66 22.67 13.80
N GLN A 219 -25.86 21.34 13.79
CA GLN A 219 -26.40 20.60 14.93
C GLN A 219 -26.02 19.13 14.90
N VAL A 220 -26.09 18.52 16.08
CA VAL A 220 -26.05 17.06 16.27
C VAL A 220 -27.33 16.66 17.00
N GLN A 221 -28.02 15.66 16.47
CA GLN A 221 -29.29 15.18 17.00
C GLN A 221 -29.26 13.67 17.21
N MET A 222 -30.02 13.18 18.19
CA MET A 222 -30.20 11.74 18.40
C MET A 222 -31.46 11.25 17.68
N GLU A 223 -31.38 10.09 17.04
CA GLU A 223 -32.53 9.48 16.38
C GLU A 223 -32.50 7.96 16.34
N GLN A 224 -33.63 7.35 15.97
CA GLN A 224 -33.77 5.91 15.79
C GLN A 224 -33.34 5.46 14.39
N ASP A 225 -32.59 4.36 14.29
CA ASP A 225 -32.41 3.69 13.00
C ASP A 225 -33.64 2.89 12.56
N THR A 226 -33.75 2.62 11.27
CA THR A 226 -34.83 1.82 10.67
C THR A 226 -34.46 0.34 10.59
N ALA A 227 -35.47 -0.51 10.35
CA ALA A 227 -35.25 -1.93 10.09
C ALA A 227 -34.42 -2.16 8.81
N LYS A 228 -33.80 -3.33 8.69
CA LYS A 228 -33.11 -3.74 7.46
C LYS A 228 -34.13 -4.37 6.50
N THR A 229 -34.23 -3.83 5.30
CA THR A 229 -35.06 -4.42 4.23
C THR A 229 -34.19 -5.27 3.31
N LEU A 230 -34.58 -6.54 3.12
CA LEU A 230 -33.97 -7.47 2.18
C LEU A 230 -34.95 -7.70 1.03
N ALA A 231 -34.65 -7.16 -0.15
CA ALA A 231 -35.44 -7.41 -1.34
C ALA A 231 -35.22 -8.85 -1.83
N GLN A 232 -36.32 -9.55 -2.11
CA GLN A 232 -36.35 -10.86 -2.74
C GLN A 232 -36.85 -10.75 -4.18
N PRO A 233 -36.62 -11.77 -5.02
CA PRO A 233 -37.34 -11.90 -6.29
C PRO A 233 -38.86 -11.81 -6.08
N ASN A 234 -39.59 -11.34 -7.09
CA ASN A 234 -41.06 -11.23 -7.09
C ASN A 234 -41.65 -10.13 -6.17
N SER A 235 -40.95 -9.01 -5.99
CA SER A 235 -41.43 -7.86 -5.21
C SER A 235 -41.77 -8.19 -3.75
N THR A 236 -41.20 -9.28 -3.22
CA THR A 236 -41.30 -9.62 -1.80
C THR A 236 -40.16 -8.93 -1.04
N HIS A 237 -40.46 -8.37 0.12
CA HIS A 237 -39.46 -7.75 0.98
C HIS A 237 -39.47 -8.44 2.34
N PHE A 238 -38.32 -8.96 2.76
CA PHE A 238 -38.13 -9.45 4.12
C PHE A 238 -37.61 -8.32 5.01
N LEU A 239 -38.17 -8.24 6.21
CA LEU A 239 -37.84 -7.20 7.18
C LEU A 239 -37.12 -7.84 8.37
N ASP A 240 -35.98 -7.26 8.72
CA ASP A 240 -35.27 -7.58 9.96
C ASP A 240 -35.27 -6.35 10.87
N PHE A 241 -36.04 -6.45 11.95
CA PHE A 241 -36.23 -5.44 12.98
C PHE A 241 -35.13 -5.44 14.04
N ASN A 242 -34.09 -6.28 13.95
CA ASN A 242 -32.96 -6.24 14.88
C ASN A 242 -32.35 -4.83 15.00
N ARG A 243 -32.25 -4.11 13.88
CA ARG A 243 -31.66 -2.75 13.80
C ARG A 243 -32.64 -1.64 14.17
N VAL A 244 -33.95 -1.86 14.14
CA VAL A 244 -34.92 -0.78 14.38
C VAL A 244 -34.73 -0.22 15.78
N GLY A 245 -34.71 1.10 15.94
CA GLY A 245 -34.54 1.77 17.22
C GLY A 245 -33.10 1.78 17.77
N VAL A 246 -32.13 1.27 17.02
CA VAL A 246 -30.70 1.46 17.33
C VAL A 246 -30.39 2.96 17.42
N PRO A 247 -29.61 3.42 18.42
CA PRO A 247 -29.34 4.84 18.58
C PRO A 247 -28.38 5.34 17.49
N LEU A 248 -28.77 6.43 16.82
CA LEU A 248 -27.93 7.17 15.90
C LEU A 248 -27.69 8.58 16.44
N VAL A 249 -26.56 9.15 16.06
CA VAL A 249 -26.42 10.61 15.96
C VAL A 249 -26.40 11.03 14.50
N GLU A 250 -27.18 12.04 14.17
CA GLU A 250 -27.14 12.72 12.88
C GLU A 250 -26.38 14.04 13.07
N ILE A 251 -25.29 14.20 12.32
CA ILE A 251 -24.40 15.35 12.34
C ILE A 251 -24.62 16.13 11.05
N ILE A 252 -25.12 17.36 11.17
CA ILE A 252 -25.49 18.20 10.04
C ILE A 252 -24.50 19.35 9.92
N THR A 253 -23.80 19.45 8.79
CA THR A 253 -22.86 20.56 8.55
C THR A 253 -23.57 21.83 8.07
N GLU A 254 -22.91 22.97 8.27
CA GLU A 254 -23.19 24.16 7.46
C GLU A 254 -22.74 23.93 6.00
N PRO A 255 -23.38 24.57 5.01
CA PRO A 255 -23.02 24.43 3.59
C PRO A 255 -21.78 25.27 3.25
N CYS A 256 -20.62 24.87 3.76
CA CYS A 256 -19.36 25.64 3.71
C CYS A 256 -18.19 24.90 3.04
N ILE A 257 -18.42 23.71 2.49
CA ILE A 257 -17.38 22.92 1.82
C ILE A 257 -17.41 23.22 0.32
N HIS A 258 -16.27 23.59 -0.26
CA HIS A 258 -16.20 24.06 -1.64
C HIS A 258 -15.47 23.11 -2.60
N ARG A 259 -14.88 22.03 -2.09
CA ARG A 259 -14.08 21.09 -2.89
C ARG A 259 -14.41 19.63 -2.60
N PRO A 260 -14.50 18.77 -3.63
CA PRO A 260 -14.85 17.35 -3.45
C PRO A 260 -13.88 16.58 -2.55
N ALA A 261 -12.57 16.77 -2.69
CA ALA A 261 -11.58 16.08 -1.86
C ALA A 261 -11.71 16.47 -0.37
N THR A 262 -11.96 17.75 -0.10
CA THR A 262 -12.18 18.30 1.24
C THR A 262 -13.46 17.76 1.88
N ALA A 263 -14.53 17.56 1.09
CA ALA A 263 -15.72 16.85 1.56
C ALA A 263 -15.43 15.41 2.00
N ALA A 264 -14.65 14.67 1.21
CA ALA A 264 -14.24 13.32 1.59
C ALA A 264 -13.30 13.30 2.81
N ALA A 265 -12.39 14.28 2.91
CA ALA A 265 -11.52 14.47 4.08
C ALA A 265 -12.31 14.76 5.35
N PHE A 266 -13.36 15.60 5.26
CA PHE A 266 -14.26 15.88 6.36
C PHE A 266 -14.94 14.60 6.90
N VAL A 267 -15.51 13.77 6.04
CA VAL A 267 -16.17 12.51 6.46
C VAL A 267 -15.18 11.57 7.13
N ARG A 268 -13.93 11.46 6.60
CA ARG A 268 -12.85 10.70 7.26
C ARG A 268 -12.50 11.24 8.64
N LYS A 269 -12.37 12.57 8.75
CA LYS A 269 -12.04 13.24 10.02
C LYS A 269 -13.11 12.99 11.07
N VAL A 270 -14.39 13.13 10.71
CA VAL A 270 -15.51 12.85 11.62
C VAL A 270 -15.48 11.39 12.06
N GLN A 271 -15.28 10.44 11.15
CA GLN A 271 -15.16 9.02 11.53
C GLN A 271 -14.02 8.79 12.54
N MET A 272 -12.86 9.40 12.31
CA MET A 272 -11.70 9.29 13.21
C MET A 272 -12.01 9.89 14.59
N LEU A 273 -12.64 11.07 14.64
CA LEU A 273 -13.06 11.71 15.89
C LEU A 273 -14.05 10.83 16.67
N LEU A 274 -15.09 10.33 16.01
CA LEU A 274 -16.11 9.49 16.65
C LEU A 274 -15.53 8.17 17.17
N LYS A 275 -14.58 7.56 16.44
CA LYS A 275 -13.89 6.35 16.89
C LYS A 275 -13.01 6.64 18.10
N SER A 276 -12.26 7.74 18.10
CA SER A 276 -11.33 8.10 19.19
C SER A 276 -12.03 8.32 20.54
N VAL A 277 -13.30 8.72 20.53
CA VAL A 277 -14.07 8.98 21.75
C VAL A 277 -15.05 7.86 22.10
N ASP A 278 -14.90 6.71 21.43
CA ASP A 278 -15.75 5.52 21.56
C ASP A 278 -17.25 5.85 21.41
N ALA A 279 -17.56 6.81 20.52
CA ALA A 279 -18.94 7.14 20.20
C ALA A 279 -19.51 6.20 19.14
N CYS A 280 -18.69 5.82 18.16
CA CYS A 280 -19.04 4.93 17.05
C CYS A 280 -17.84 4.03 16.75
N THR A 281 -18.05 2.71 16.75
CA THR A 281 -16.97 1.71 16.57
C THR A 281 -16.79 1.27 15.13
N SER A 282 -17.77 1.51 14.26
CA SER A 282 -17.78 1.09 12.87
C SER A 282 -17.75 2.25 11.90
N GLY A 283 -16.93 2.12 10.87
CA GLY A 283 -16.79 3.12 9.84
C GLY A 283 -17.88 3.05 8.77
N LEU A 284 -17.68 3.88 7.74
CA LEU A 284 -18.48 3.92 6.52
C LEU A 284 -18.49 2.56 5.80
N GLU A 285 -17.37 1.83 5.86
CA GLU A 285 -17.20 0.54 5.19
C GLU A 285 -18.05 -0.58 5.80
N GLN A 286 -18.20 -0.59 7.14
CA GLN A 286 -19.01 -1.57 7.87
C GLN A 286 -20.47 -1.12 8.05
N GLY A 287 -20.83 0.06 7.53
CA GLY A 287 -22.18 0.61 7.62
C GLY A 287 -22.55 1.21 8.98
N GLY A 288 -21.57 1.41 9.87
CA GLY A 288 -21.73 2.12 11.13
C GLY A 288 -21.92 3.61 10.96
N LEU A 289 -21.30 4.15 9.91
CA LEU A 289 -21.41 5.52 9.48
C LEU A 289 -22.05 5.56 8.09
N ARG A 290 -22.95 6.51 7.87
CA ARG A 290 -23.58 6.80 6.57
C ARG A 290 -23.44 8.28 6.30
N ALA A 291 -23.10 8.66 5.08
CA ALA A 291 -22.98 10.05 4.68
C ALA A 291 -23.91 10.31 3.48
N ASP A 292 -24.82 11.26 3.64
CA ASP A 292 -25.63 11.84 2.58
C ASP A 292 -25.08 13.22 2.23
N VAL A 293 -24.91 13.49 0.94
CA VAL A 293 -24.18 14.67 0.47
C VAL A 293 -25.10 15.57 -0.33
N ASN A 294 -25.18 16.83 0.07
CA ASN A 294 -25.98 17.87 -0.55
C ASN A 294 -25.10 18.75 -1.43
N VAL A 295 -25.31 18.73 -2.75
CA VAL A 295 -24.51 19.45 -3.74
C VAL A 295 -25.32 20.57 -4.37
N SER A 296 -24.72 21.74 -4.49
CA SER A 296 -25.26 22.90 -5.19
C SER A 296 -24.12 23.63 -5.92
N VAL A 297 -24.38 24.08 -7.15
CA VAL A 297 -23.46 24.93 -7.91
C VAL A 297 -24.11 26.28 -8.23
N LYS A 298 -23.30 27.32 -8.31
CA LYS A 298 -23.70 28.67 -8.72
C LYS A 298 -22.61 29.31 -9.59
N ARG A 299 -22.93 30.38 -10.33
CA ARG A 299 -21.88 31.11 -11.07
C ARG A 299 -21.02 31.89 -10.09
N THR A 300 -19.72 31.98 -10.39
CA THR A 300 -18.79 32.75 -9.55
C THR A 300 -19.24 34.21 -9.43
N GLY A 301 -19.34 34.68 -8.19
CA GLY A 301 -19.81 36.03 -7.87
C GLY A 301 -21.30 36.16 -7.54
N GLU A 302 -22.11 35.10 -7.74
CA GLU A 302 -23.50 35.07 -7.29
C GLU A 302 -23.58 34.93 -5.76
N THR A 303 -24.52 35.65 -5.12
CA THR A 303 -24.69 35.62 -3.65
C THR A 303 -25.63 34.52 -3.19
N GLN A 304 -26.61 34.14 -4.01
CA GLN A 304 -27.58 33.09 -3.68
C GLN A 304 -27.01 31.70 -3.99
N LEU A 305 -27.32 30.71 -3.15
CA LEU A 305 -27.01 29.32 -3.43
C LEU A 305 -27.89 28.79 -4.56
N GLY A 306 -27.34 27.91 -5.40
CA GLY A 306 -28.10 27.19 -6.42
C GLY A 306 -29.04 26.14 -5.81
N THR A 307 -29.84 25.49 -6.66
CA THR A 307 -30.74 24.41 -6.23
C THR A 307 -29.97 23.22 -5.65
N ARG A 308 -30.40 22.74 -4.48
CA ARG A 308 -29.80 21.59 -3.79
C ARG A 308 -30.21 20.26 -4.43
N THR A 309 -29.23 19.40 -4.68
CA THR A 309 -29.42 17.98 -5.00
C THR A 309 -28.79 17.12 -3.90
N GLU A 310 -29.54 16.17 -3.36
CA GLU A 310 -29.08 15.25 -2.33
C GLU A 310 -28.63 13.93 -2.96
N ILE A 311 -27.46 13.43 -2.58
CA ILE A 311 -26.89 12.17 -3.05
C ILE A 311 -26.84 11.19 -1.89
N LYS A 312 -27.44 10.01 -2.07
CA LYS A 312 -27.46 8.90 -1.10
C LYS A 312 -26.66 7.69 -1.59
N ASN A 313 -26.47 6.72 -0.69
CA ASN A 313 -25.79 5.43 -0.91
C ASN A 313 -24.28 5.56 -1.22
N LEU A 314 -23.59 6.42 -0.46
CA LEU A 314 -22.14 6.61 -0.56
C LEU A 314 -21.44 5.64 0.40
N SER A 315 -20.83 4.59 -0.14
CA SER A 315 -20.25 3.50 0.66
C SER A 315 -18.75 3.60 0.92
N SER A 316 -18.09 4.68 0.47
CA SER A 316 -16.66 4.92 0.70
C SER A 316 -16.32 6.41 0.55
N PHE A 317 -15.19 6.84 1.13
CA PHE A 317 -14.74 8.23 1.00
C PHE A 317 -14.44 8.62 -0.45
N LYS A 318 -13.94 7.68 -1.26
CA LYS A 318 -13.73 7.91 -2.69
C LYS A 318 -15.07 8.08 -3.42
N ALA A 319 -16.09 7.30 -3.05
CA ALA A 319 -17.43 7.45 -3.60
C ALA A 319 -18.05 8.81 -3.27
N VAL A 320 -17.80 9.35 -2.06
CA VAL A 320 -18.20 10.72 -1.69
C VAL A 320 -17.60 11.74 -2.66
N GLU A 321 -16.28 11.71 -2.85
CA GLU A 321 -15.58 12.62 -3.77
C GLU A 321 -16.08 12.49 -5.21
N ASP A 322 -16.13 11.26 -5.74
CA ASP A 322 -16.51 11.00 -7.13
C ASP A 322 -17.97 11.37 -7.41
N ALA A 323 -18.87 11.14 -6.45
CA ALA A 323 -20.27 11.52 -6.59
C ALA A 323 -20.47 13.03 -6.60
N ILE A 324 -19.72 13.78 -5.80
CA ILE A 324 -19.76 15.25 -5.81
C ILE A 324 -19.26 15.77 -7.16
N ILE A 325 -18.15 15.24 -7.68
CA ILE A 325 -17.61 15.61 -8.99
C ILE A 325 -18.66 15.37 -10.08
N ALA A 326 -19.22 14.17 -10.12
CA ALA A 326 -20.23 13.81 -11.12
C ALA A 326 -21.49 14.69 -11.04
N GLU A 327 -21.97 14.98 -9.83
CA GLU A 327 -23.16 15.82 -9.65
C GLU A 327 -22.90 17.29 -9.98
N ARG A 328 -21.73 17.83 -9.59
CA ARG A 328 -21.31 19.18 -9.95
C ARG A 328 -21.28 19.33 -11.47
N ASP A 329 -20.59 18.44 -12.17
CA ASP A 329 -20.41 18.51 -13.63
C ASP A 329 -21.75 18.37 -14.36
N ARG A 330 -22.66 17.54 -13.83
CA ARG A 330 -24.03 17.42 -14.31
C ARG A 330 -24.81 18.72 -14.13
N GLN A 331 -24.79 19.33 -12.93
CA GLN A 331 -25.53 20.57 -12.68
C GLN A 331 -25.03 21.70 -13.57
N ILE A 332 -23.70 21.83 -13.71
CA ILE A 332 -23.07 22.80 -14.61
C ILE A 332 -23.54 22.58 -16.05
N SER A 333 -23.48 21.35 -16.56
CA SER A 333 -23.88 21.02 -17.93
C SER A 333 -25.35 21.39 -18.22
N VAL A 334 -26.25 21.15 -17.25
CA VAL A 334 -27.66 21.51 -17.39
C VAL A 334 -27.87 23.03 -17.41
N LEU A 335 -27.16 23.76 -16.53
CA LEU A 335 -27.28 25.23 -16.45
C LEU A 335 -26.65 25.92 -17.67
N GLU A 336 -25.55 25.40 -18.20
CA GLU A 336 -24.92 25.90 -19.43
C GLU A 336 -25.79 25.67 -20.66
N ALA A 337 -26.55 24.57 -20.69
CA ALA A 337 -27.56 24.31 -21.72
C ALA A 337 -28.83 25.18 -21.57
N GLY A 338 -28.89 26.09 -20.59
CA GLY A 338 -30.05 26.94 -20.31
C GLY A 338 -31.20 26.22 -19.59
N GLY A 339 -30.95 25.02 -19.06
CA GLY A 339 -31.89 24.26 -18.24
C GLY A 339 -31.99 24.78 -16.82
N LYS A 340 -32.81 24.10 -16.00
CA LYS A 340 -32.97 24.39 -14.56
C LYS A 340 -32.71 23.13 -13.76
N ILE A 341 -32.06 23.29 -12.60
CA ILE A 341 -31.87 22.19 -11.66
C ILE A 341 -33.14 22.06 -10.82
N GLU A 342 -33.75 20.88 -10.85
CA GLU A 342 -34.86 20.51 -9.97
C GLU A 342 -34.30 19.97 -8.64
N GLY A 343 -35.01 20.24 -7.54
CA GLY A 343 -34.67 19.62 -6.26
C GLY A 343 -35.04 18.13 -6.30
N GLU A 344 -34.05 17.25 -6.19
CA GLU A 344 -34.27 15.81 -6.27
C GLU A 344 -33.25 15.04 -5.42
N THR A 345 -33.59 13.80 -5.10
CA THR A 345 -32.71 12.85 -4.43
C THR A 345 -32.16 11.87 -5.46
N ARG A 346 -30.84 11.77 -5.52
CA ARG A 346 -30.09 10.93 -6.45
C ARG A 346 -29.31 9.87 -5.67
N GLY A 347 -28.96 8.79 -6.36
CA GLY A 347 -28.19 7.67 -5.81
C GLY A 347 -26.86 7.52 -6.53
N TRP A 348 -25.86 7.09 -5.77
CA TRP A 348 -24.58 6.67 -6.30
C TRP A 348 -24.48 5.14 -6.36
N SER A 349 -23.70 4.62 -7.30
CA SER A 349 -23.40 3.20 -7.42
C SER A 349 -21.90 3.02 -7.62
N LEU A 350 -21.33 1.97 -7.02
CA LEU A 350 -19.90 1.71 -7.12
C LEU A 350 -19.47 1.50 -8.58
N GLY A 351 -18.47 2.26 -9.03
CA GLY A 351 -17.98 2.24 -10.41
C GLY A 351 -18.84 3.04 -11.39
N SER A 352 -19.88 3.74 -10.93
CA SER A 352 -20.62 4.70 -11.75
C SER A 352 -19.76 5.93 -12.05
N THR A 353 -20.01 6.55 -13.19
CA THR A 353 -19.48 7.87 -13.56
C THR A 353 -20.53 8.97 -13.41
N GLU A 354 -21.78 8.61 -13.09
CA GLU A 354 -22.92 9.51 -13.04
C GLU A 354 -23.80 9.20 -11.81
N THR A 355 -24.46 10.23 -11.28
CA THR A 355 -25.53 10.08 -10.29
C THR A 355 -26.81 9.64 -11.01
N ARG A 356 -27.64 8.81 -10.37
CA ARG A 356 -28.94 8.38 -10.94
C ARG A 356 -30.08 8.93 -10.12
N ARG A 357 -31.15 9.40 -10.78
CA ARG A 357 -32.36 9.85 -10.09
C ARG A 357 -33.00 8.68 -9.35
N LEU A 358 -33.23 8.81 -8.05
CA LEU A 358 -33.98 7.82 -7.26
C LEU A 358 -35.45 8.23 -7.17
N ARG A 359 -35.70 9.49 -6.82
CA ARG A 359 -37.05 10.04 -6.66
C ARG A 359 -37.07 11.52 -7.04
N GLY A 360 -38.11 11.94 -7.76
CA GLY A 360 -38.40 13.37 -7.99
C GLY A 360 -39.20 13.98 -6.83
N LYS A 361 -39.03 15.28 -6.57
CA LYS A 361 -39.89 16.05 -5.65
C LYS A 361 -41.26 16.31 -6.31
N GLU A 362 -42.13 15.31 -6.38
CA GLU A 362 -43.57 15.60 -6.39
C GLU A 362 -44.00 15.90 -4.95
N GLY A 363 -43.96 17.20 -4.59
CA GLY A 363 -44.15 17.70 -3.22
C GLY A 363 -42.92 17.51 -2.33
N GLU A 364 -42.54 18.52 -1.55
CA GLU A 364 -41.76 18.22 -0.34
C GLU A 364 -42.62 17.27 0.48
N VAL A 365 -42.10 16.08 0.78
CA VAL A 365 -42.79 15.15 1.66
C VAL A 365 -42.86 15.84 3.01
N ASP A 366 -44.04 16.35 3.35
CA ASP A 366 -44.28 16.97 4.64
C ASP A 366 -44.20 15.89 5.71
N TYR A 367 -43.05 15.81 6.37
CA TYR A 367 -42.79 14.89 7.46
C TYR A 367 -43.58 15.23 8.73
N ARG A 368 -44.34 16.34 8.76
CA ARG A 368 -45.22 16.75 9.86
C ARG A 368 -44.54 16.60 11.22
N TYR A 369 -43.40 17.29 11.39
CA TYR A 369 -42.64 17.26 12.64
C TYR A 369 -43.49 17.75 13.81
N MET A 370 -43.61 16.91 14.84
CA MET A 370 -44.38 17.21 16.05
C MET A 370 -43.59 16.81 17.28
N PRO A 371 -43.55 17.61 18.35
CA PRO A 371 -42.98 17.18 19.63
C PRO A 371 -43.59 15.85 20.09
N ASP A 372 -42.73 14.92 20.52
CA ASP A 372 -43.20 13.61 20.97
C ASP A 372 -43.91 13.76 22.33
N PRO A 373 -45.22 13.45 22.43
CA PRO A 373 -45.98 13.61 23.67
C PRO A 373 -45.64 12.54 24.73
N ASP A 374 -45.06 11.40 24.31
CA ASP A 374 -44.77 10.29 25.21
C ASP A 374 -43.40 10.45 25.91
N LEU A 375 -42.56 11.38 25.43
CA LEU A 375 -41.22 11.64 25.96
C LEU A 375 -41.14 13.02 26.61
N GLY A 376 -40.76 13.04 27.89
CA GLY A 376 -40.39 14.28 28.57
C GLY A 376 -39.11 14.91 28.03
N PRO A 377 -38.85 16.19 28.33
CA PRO A 377 -37.59 16.83 27.98
C PRO A 377 -36.40 16.15 28.68
N VAL A 378 -35.30 15.98 27.96
CA VAL A 378 -34.03 15.51 28.52
C VAL A 378 -33.29 16.72 29.08
N VAL A 379 -33.11 16.77 30.39
CA VAL A 379 -32.31 17.80 31.08
C VAL A 379 -30.89 17.28 31.22
N ILE A 380 -29.95 17.92 30.53
CA ILE A 380 -28.54 17.55 30.52
C ILE A 380 -27.81 18.42 31.52
N SER A 381 -27.24 17.78 32.53
CA SER A 381 -26.57 18.49 33.62
C SER A 381 -25.15 18.91 33.23
N GLU A 382 -24.76 20.11 33.63
CA GLU A 382 -23.46 20.71 33.31
C GLU A 382 -22.28 19.90 33.91
N ASP A 383 -22.49 19.27 35.05
CA ASP A 383 -21.52 18.40 35.72
C ASP A 383 -21.23 17.13 34.90
N LEU A 384 -22.25 16.55 34.25
CA LEU A 384 -22.08 15.42 33.34
C LEU A 384 -21.23 15.84 32.14
N VAL A 385 -21.55 16.97 31.50
CA VAL A 385 -20.79 17.49 30.35
C VAL A 385 -19.33 17.75 30.72
N LYS A 386 -19.07 18.41 31.85
CA LYS A 386 -17.71 18.66 32.35
C LYS A 386 -16.97 17.38 32.71
N THR A 387 -17.66 16.41 33.30
CA THR A 387 -17.05 15.12 33.65
C THR A 387 -16.65 14.38 32.39
N LEU A 388 -17.55 14.28 31.41
CA LEU A 388 -17.25 13.65 30.13
C LEU A 388 -16.08 14.34 29.43
N GLY A 389 -16.10 15.67 29.31
CA GLY A 389 -15.00 16.43 28.71
C GLY A 389 -13.64 16.26 29.41
N ARG A 390 -13.61 16.01 30.72
CA ARG A 390 -12.36 15.72 31.46
C ARG A 390 -11.90 14.27 31.35
N THR A 391 -12.83 13.34 31.15
CA THR A 391 -12.55 11.90 31.06
C THR A 391 -12.32 11.41 29.63
N MET A 392 -12.64 12.24 28.63
CA MET A 392 -12.26 11.98 27.25
C MET A 392 -10.75 12.04 27.12
N GLU A 393 -10.20 11.12 26.33
CA GLU A 393 -8.80 11.14 25.95
C GLU A 393 -8.51 12.32 25.02
N ALA A 394 -7.22 12.58 24.80
CA ALA A 394 -6.80 13.61 23.85
C ALA A 394 -7.37 13.31 22.46
N LEU A 395 -7.85 14.35 21.78
CA LEU A 395 -8.37 14.17 20.43
C LEU A 395 -7.21 13.81 19.47
N PRO A 396 -7.50 13.16 18.33
CA PRO A 396 -6.46 12.73 17.39
C PRO A 396 -5.46 13.82 16.98
N ASP A 397 -5.92 15.05 16.79
CA ASP A 397 -5.01 16.16 16.44
C ASP A 397 -4.09 16.57 17.58
N GLU A 398 -4.61 16.60 18.81
CA GLU A 398 -3.81 16.88 20.01
C GLU A 398 -2.77 15.77 20.21
N GLU A 399 -3.17 14.53 19.96
CA GLU A 399 -2.30 13.37 20.10
C GLU A 399 -1.17 13.36 19.07
N VAL A 400 -1.49 13.66 17.80
CA VAL A 400 -0.48 13.85 16.74
C VAL A 400 0.48 14.97 17.11
N GLU A 401 -0.01 16.10 17.63
CA GLU A 401 0.85 17.18 18.08
C GLU A 401 1.78 16.78 19.23
N VAL A 402 1.30 15.95 20.18
CA VAL A 402 2.13 15.40 21.27
C VAL A 402 3.20 14.47 20.71
N LEU A 403 2.84 13.56 19.80
CA LEU A 403 3.78 12.65 19.11
C LEU A 403 4.87 13.42 18.36
N MET A 404 4.53 14.52 17.70
CA MET A 404 5.49 15.34 16.99
C MET A 404 6.36 16.17 17.93
N ARG A 405 5.76 16.95 18.84
CA ARG A 405 6.50 17.92 19.67
C ARG A 405 7.32 17.24 20.78
N LYS A 406 6.72 16.26 21.48
CA LYS A 406 7.38 15.59 22.60
C LYS A 406 8.33 14.50 22.11
N TYR A 407 7.83 13.64 21.23
CA TYR A 407 8.55 12.43 20.81
C TYR A 407 9.35 12.59 19.51
N GLY A 408 9.28 13.75 18.85
CA GLY A 408 10.06 14.04 17.64
C GLY A 408 9.67 13.18 16.43
N LEU A 409 8.49 12.56 16.45
CA LEU A 409 8.02 11.73 15.35
C LEU A 409 7.64 12.58 14.14
N SER A 410 7.83 12.02 12.94
CA SER A 410 7.33 12.66 11.73
C SER A 410 5.79 12.67 11.76
N GLU A 411 5.17 13.66 11.12
CA GLU A 411 3.72 13.75 11.01
C GLU A 411 3.12 12.47 10.40
N ARG A 412 3.82 11.89 9.41
CA ARG A 412 3.43 10.64 8.75
C ARG A 412 3.38 9.47 9.73
N ASP A 413 4.43 9.32 10.56
CA ASP A 413 4.53 8.22 11.50
C ASP A 413 3.52 8.38 12.65
N ALA A 414 3.35 9.60 13.14
CA ALA A 414 2.35 9.93 14.14
C ALA A 414 0.93 9.59 13.65
N MET A 415 0.57 10.02 12.43
CA MET A 415 -0.72 9.68 11.83
C MET A 415 -0.89 8.17 11.60
N ALA A 416 0.18 7.45 11.23
CA ALA A 416 0.12 6.01 11.03
C ALA A 416 -0.15 5.26 12.35
N LEU A 417 0.50 5.66 13.45
CA LEU A 417 0.25 5.10 14.79
C LEU A 417 -1.19 5.36 15.23
N MET A 418 -1.72 6.55 14.97
CA MET A 418 -3.09 6.93 15.32
C MET A 418 -4.16 6.16 14.54
N LEU A 419 -3.93 5.90 13.24
CA LEU A 419 -4.93 5.28 12.37
C LEU A 419 -5.03 3.76 12.56
N MET A 420 -3.96 3.12 13.01
CA MET A 420 -3.93 1.69 13.27
C MET A 420 -4.50 1.37 14.66
N GLU A 421 -5.53 0.52 14.70
CA GLU A 421 -6.20 0.16 15.95
C GLU A 421 -5.26 -0.51 16.96
N GLY A 422 -5.29 -0.04 18.21
CA GLY A 422 -4.44 -0.53 19.31
C GLY A 422 -2.95 -0.19 19.19
N ARG A 423 -2.51 0.39 18.07
CA ARG A 423 -1.08 0.58 17.78
C ARG A 423 -0.47 1.71 18.59
N LEU A 424 -1.23 2.77 18.84
CA LEU A 424 -0.79 3.91 19.62
C LEU A 424 -0.58 3.51 21.09
N GLU A 425 -1.54 2.80 21.68
CA GLU A 425 -1.48 2.33 23.06
C GLU A 425 -0.28 1.37 23.23
N TYR A 426 -0.13 0.45 22.27
CA TYR A 426 1.01 -0.46 22.24
C TYR A 426 2.35 0.26 22.14
N PHE A 427 2.45 1.29 21.28
CA PHE A 427 3.64 2.13 21.19
C PHE A 427 3.97 2.79 22.53
N TYR A 428 2.97 3.33 23.25
CA TYR A 428 3.18 3.91 24.56
C TYR A 428 3.66 2.88 25.60
N GLY A 429 3.07 1.69 25.62
CA GLY A 429 3.49 0.61 26.52
C GLY A 429 4.93 0.14 26.27
N VAL A 430 5.30 -0.04 25.00
CA VAL A 430 6.68 -0.38 24.60
C VAL A 430 7.65 0.73 24.99
N LEU A 431 7.29 1.99 24.78
CA LEU A 431 8.14 3.12 25.12
C LEU A 431 8.35 3.24 26.63
N GLU A 432 7.28 3.13 27.42
CA GLU A 432 7.35 3.17 28.89
C GLU A 432 8.27 2.06 29.43
N GLU A 433 8.14 0.85 28.90
CA GLU A 433 8.96 -0.29 29.33
C GLU A 433 10.42 -0.17 28.87
N LEU A 434 10.67 0.34 27.66
CA LEU A 434 12.02 0.63 27.17
C LEU A 434 12.72 1.68 28.03
N GLU A 435 12.04 2.79 28.34
CA GLU A 435 12.56 3.85 29.22
C GLU A 435 12.85 3.32 30.63
N ARG A 436 11.97 2.44 31.14
CA ARG A 436 12.17 1.76 32.43
C ARG A 436 13.43 0.90 32.44
N MET A 437 13.71 0.15 31.37
CA MET A 437 14.91 -0.68 31.26
C MET A 437 16.19 0.14 31.10
N LEU A 438 16.13 1.26 30.37
CA LEU A 438 17.27 2.17 30.19
C LEU A 438 17.54 3.03 31.44
N GLY A 439 16.63 3.04 32.42
CA GLY A 439 16.75 3.86 33.64
C GLY A 439 16.64 5.36 33.36
N VAL A 440 16.07 5.74 32.23
CA VAL A 440 15.95 7.13 31.78
C VAL A 440 14.87 7.82 32.60
N THR A 441 15.19 8.96 33.18
CA THR A 441 14.18 9.83 33.77
C THR A 441 13.62 10.76 32.70
N ALA A 442 12.33 11.11 32.77
CA ALA A 442 11.54 11.83 31.75
C ALA A 442 12.03 13.24 31.33
N ALA A 443 13.27 13.61 31.65
CA ALA A 443 13.87 14.92 31.39
C ALA A 443 15.20 14.86 30.61
N GLU A 444 15.65 13.68 30.14
CA GLU A 444 16.91 13.53 29.41
C GLU A 444 16.74 13.62 27.88
N ASP A 445 17.76 14.16 27.20
CA ASP A 445 17.85 14.39 25.75
C ASP A 445 17.72 13.12 24.86
N GLY A 446 17.42 11.96 25.45
CA GLY A 446 17.25 10.66 24.79
C GLY A 446 15.81 10.28 24.44
N GLU A 447 14.80 10.94 25.02
CA GLU A 447 13.37 10.57 24.89
C GLU A 447 12.93 10.46 23.41
N GLN A 448 13.32 11.41 22.57
CA GLN A 448 12.99 11.40 21.14
C GLN A 448 13.64 10.26 20.37
N LYS A 449 14.86 9.84 20.75
CA LYS A 449 15.56 8.73 20.09
C LYS A 449 14.91 7.41 20.41
N HIS A 450 14.57 7.19 21.69
CA HIS A 450 13.88 5.98 22.13
C HIS A 450 12.48 5.90 21.50
N ALA A 451 11.76 7.02 21.48
CA ALA A 451 10.44 7.08 20.86
C ALA A 451 10.50 6.87 19.33
N SER A 452 11.46 7.46 18.62
CA SER A 452 11.65 7.19 17.19
C SER A 452 12.00 5.72 16.92
N LEU A 453 12.85 5.11 17.75
CA LEU A 453 13.17 3.69 17.65
C LEU A 453 11.91 2.83 17.86
N ALA A 454 11.17 3.07 18.95
CA ALA A 454 9.94 2.33 19.24
C ALA A 454 8.89 2.51 18.14
N ALA A 455 8.64 3.73 17.68
CA ALA A 455 7.67 4.03 16.61
C ALA A 455 8.03 3.31 15.31
N ASN A 456 9.30 3.34 14.89
CA ASN A 456 9.76 2.66 13.69
C ASN A 456 9.53 1.14 13.77
N TRP A 457 9.77 0.52 14.92
CA TRP A 457 9.53 -0.91 15.12
C TRP A 457 8.05 -1.24 15.19
N CYS A 458 7.25 -0.41 15.86
CA CYS A 458 5.80 -0.54 15.93
C CYS A 458 5.13 -0.40 14.55
N LEU A 459 5.64 0.48 13.69
CA LEU A 459 5.06 0.74 12.36
C LEU A 459 5.59 -0.22 11.29
N HIS A 460 6.91 -0.44 11.23
CA HIS A 460 7.53 -1.16 10.12
C HIS A 460 7.78 -2.63 10.42
N GLU A 461 8.37 -2.96 11.57
CA GLU A 461 8.76 -4.35 11.84
C GLU A 461 7.57 -5.18 12.31
N LEU A 462 6.74 -4.66 13.23
CA LEU A 462 5.43 -5.27 13.54
C LEU A 462 4.49 -5.26 12.33
N GLY A 463 4.53 -4.21 11.51
CA GLY A 463 3.74 -4.13 10.29
C GLY A 463 4.03 -5.30 9.32
N LYS A 464 5.31 -5.66 9.14
CA LYS A 464 5.69 -6.82 8.30
C LYS A 464 5.17 -8.15 8.82
N LEU A 465 5.07 -8.32 10.13
CA LEU A 465 4.50 -9.53 10.73
C LEU A 465 3.01 -9.66 10.39
N SER A 466 2.29 -8.53 10.26
CA SER A 466 0.86 -8.54 9.91
C SER A 466 0.57 -8.90 8.45
N GLU A 467 1.55 -8.76 7.55
CA GLU A 467 1.44 -9.12 6.14
C GLU A 467 1.84 -10.57 5.84
N ALA A 468 2.42 -11.26 6.82
CA ALA A 468 2.92 -12.61 6.62
C ALA A 468 1.78 -13.64 6.60
N GLU A 469 1.79 -14.52 5.60
CA GLU A 469 0.79 -15.58 5.39
C GLU A 469 0.76 -16.64 6.52
N ASP A 470 1.72 -16.60 7.45
CA ASP A 470 1.88 -17.53 8.58
C ASP A 470 0.98 -17.21 9.80
N ILE A 471 -0.06 -16.37 9.65
CA ILE A 471 -1.09 -16.26 10.70
C ILE A 471 -1.80 -17.62 10.78
N VAL A 472 -1.45 -18.37 11.82
CA VAL A 472 -1.86 -19.75 12.02
C VAL A 472 -3.38 -19.90 11.83
N GLU A 473 -3.78 -20.60 10.77
CA GLU A 473 -5.15 -20.88 10.34
C GLU A 473 -6.00 -21.68 11.36
N THR A 474 -5.51 -21.93 12.57
CA THR A 474 -6.21 -22.72 13.60
C THR A 474 -6.91 -21.90 14.69
N ALA A 475 -6.82 -20.56 14.68
CA ALA A 475 -7.60 -19.74 15.60
C ALA A 475 -8.77 -19.06 14.87
N THR A 476 -10.00 -19.46 15.22
CA THR A 476 -11.27 -18.84 14.82
C THR A 476 -11.46 -17.42 15.37
N GLU A 477 -10.39 -16.78 15.84
CA GLU A 477 -10.33 -15.43 16.41
C GLU A 477 -9.16 -14.72 15.74
N VAL A 478 -9.40 -13.52 15.20
CA VAL A 478 -8.34 -12.64 14.70
C VAL A 478 -7.47 -12.27 15.90
N VAL A 479 -6.39 -13.01 16.14
CA VAL A 479 -5.50 -12.75 17.28
C VAL A 479 -4.74 -11.47 16.98
N ASP A 480 -5.04 -10.41 17.73
CA ASP A 480 -4.38 -9.13 17.63
C ASP A 480 -2.86 -9.29 17.74
N ILE A 481 -2.13 -8.78 16.75
CA ILE A 481 -0.67 -8.87 16.69
C ILE A 481 0.02 -8.22 17.90
N THR A 482 -0.62 -7.20 18.48
CA THR A 482 -0.14 -6.55 19.71
C THR A 482 -0.27 -7.47 20.93
N SER A 483 -1.17 -8.45 20.88
CA SER A 483 -1.31 -9.49 21.92
C SER A 483 -0.32 -10.65 21.71
N GLN A 484 0.08 -10.94 20.47
CA GLN A 484 1.06 -11.99 20.16
C GLN A 484 2.50 -11.57 20.46
N VAL A 485 2.81 -10.27 20.35
CA VAL A 485 4.10 -9.72 20.73
C VAL A 485 3.90 -8.82 21.95
N PRO A 486 4.09 -9.31 23.19
CA PRO A 486 3.94 -8.50 24.39
C PRO A 486 4.85 -7.26 24.36
N GLU A 487 4.37 -6.16 24.93
CA GLU A 487 5.10 -4.89 25.00
C GLU A 487 6.47 -5.06 25.67
N GLN A 488 6.57 -5.96 26.67
CA GLN A 488 7.79 -6.23 27.41
C GLN A 488 8.87 -6.90 26.56
N ASP A 489 8.47 -7.82 25.69
CA ASP A 489 9.41 -8.56 24.85
C ASP A 489 9.97 -7.66 23.74
N LEU A 490 9.11 -6.83 23.12
CA LEU A 490 9.59 -5.85 22.15
C LEU A 490 10.50 -4.83 22.82
N ALA A 491 10.13 -4.30 24.00
CA ALA A 491 10.97 -3.38 24.75
C ALA A 491 12.34 -3.98 25.09
N ALA A 492 12.40 -5.26 25.49
CA ALA A 492 13.67 -5.95 25.76
C ALA A 492 14.56 -6.07 24.51
N ILE A 493 13.98 -6.41 23.36
CA ILE A 493 14.71 -6.44 22.08
C ILE A 493 15.27 -5.05 21.76
N LEU A 494 14.45 -4.01 21.90
CA LEU A 494 14.85 -2.63 21.64
C LEU A 494 15.94 -2.15 22.60
N PHE A 495 15.88 -2.55 23.88
CA PHE A 495 16.90 -2.25 24.88
C PHE A 495 18.27 -2.82 24.48
N TYR A 496 18.34 -4.11 24.14
CA TYR A 496 19.59 -4.74 23.72
C TYR A 496 20.11 -4.19 22.39
N LEU A 497 19.22 -3.81 21.48
CA LEU A 497 19.58 -3.16 20.23
C LEU A 497 20.16 -1.76 20.47
N HIS A 498 19.54 -0.97 21.35
CA HIS A 498 20.01 0.37 21.72
C HIS A 498 21.38 0.33 22.40
N GLU A 499 21.59 -0.61 23.33
CA GLU A 499 22.87 -0.86 24.00
C GLU A 499 23.93 -1.50 23.08
N LYS A 500 23.61 -1.75 21.81
CA LYS A 500 24.47 -2.42 20.82
C LYS A 500 24.95 -3.81 21.25
N LYS A 501 24.19 -4.47 22.13
CA LYS A 501 24.46 -5.84 22.59
C LYS A 501 23.96 -6.89 21.60
N ILE A 502 23.07 -6.50 20.67
CA ILE A 502 22.64 -7.32 19.54
C ILE A 502 22.66 -6.49 18.25
N THR A 503 22.76 -7.17 17.11
CA THR A 503 22.65 -6.50 15.80
C THR A 503 21.20 -6.35 15.37
N ALA A 504 20.93 -5.41 14.44
CA ALA A 504 19.59 -5.20 13.90
C ALA A 504 19.01 -6.46 13.21
N LYS A 505 19.86 -7.33 12.65
CA LYS A 505 19.44 -8.61 12.06
C LYS A 505 18.91 -9.55 13.15
N VAL A 506 19.69 -9.73 14.22
CA VAL A 506 19.31 -10.56 15.38
C VAL A 506 18.03 -10.04 16.03
N ALA A 507 17.89 -8.72 16.20
CA ALA A 507 16.68 -8.12 16.75
C ALA A 507 15.42 -8.46 15.94
N LYS A 508 15.52 -8.50 14.60
CA LYS A 508 14.40 -8.89 13.72
C LYS A 508 14.09 -10.37 13.83
N ASP A 509 15.12 -11.22 13.87
CA ASP A 509 14.97 -12.67 14.05
C ASP A 509 14.29 -12.98 15.40
N LEU A 510 14.69 -12.30 16.48
CA LEU A 510 14.07 -12.43 17.80
C LEU A 510 12.60 -11.98 17.80
N LEU A 511 12.26 -10.90 17.09
CA LEU A 511 10.88 -10.46 16.97
C LEU A 511 10.00 -11.53 16.30
N TRP A 512 10.53 -12.20 15.28
CA TRP A 512 9.86 -13.34 14.65
C TRP A 512 9.69 -14.53 15.58
N ASP A 513 10.68 -14.81 16.42
CA ASP A 513 10.60 -15.87 17.43
C ASP A 513 9.51 -15.56 18.46
N VAL A 514 9.41 -14.31 18.93
CA VAL A 514 8.33 -13.87 19.84
C VAL A 514 6.98 -14.09 19.19
N PHE A 515 6.82 -13.59 17.97
CA PHE A 515 5.56 -13.70 17.23
C PHE A 515 5.12 -15.15 17.01
N ARG A 516 6.07 -16.07 16.77
CA ARG A 516 5.79 -17.51 16.61
C ARG A 516 5.60 -18.26 17.93
N GLY A 517 5.80 -17.58 19.07
CA GLY A 517 5.77 -18.22 20.39
C GLY A 517 6.90 -19.23 20.61
N THR A 518 8.02 -19.11 19.89
CA THR A 518 9.19 -20.00 20.01
C THR A 518 10.19 -19.52 21.06
N VAL A 519 9.88 -18.44 21.78
CA VAL A 519 10.71 -17.90 22.85
C VAL A 519 10.68 -18.82 24.07
N VAL A 520 11.86 -19.08 24.63
CA VAL A 520 12.02 -19.87 25.84
C VAL A 520 11.36 -19.17 27.04
N THR A 521 10.86 -19.96 27.99
CA THR A 521 10.05 -19.50 29.14
C THR A 521 10.65 -18.38 30.00
N GLY A 522 11.97 -18.13 29.96
CA GLY A 522 12.61 -17.01 30.67
C GLY A 522 12.78 -15.72 29.86
N GLY A 523 12.16 -15.63 28.68
CA GLY A 523 12.06 -14.40 27.88
C GLY A 523 13.24 -14.14 26.96
N ILE A 524 13.31 -12.92 26.42
CA ILE A 524 14.27 -12.52 25.39
C ILE A 524 15.73 -12.73 25.81
N THR A 525 16.08 -12.43 27.06
CA THR A 525 17.47 -12.56 27.54
C THR A 525 17.94 -14.01 27.50
N GLU A 526 17.12 -14.95 27.97
CA GLU A 526 17.46 -16.38 27.96
C GLU A 526 17.48 -16.95 26.52
N GLN A 527 16.64 -16.41 25.63
CA GLN A 527 16.70 -16.74 24.20
C GLN A 527 18.04 -16.31 23.59
N ILE A 528 18.52 -15.11 23.90
CA ILE A 528 19.81 -14.61 23.42
C ILE A 528 20.95 -15.46 23.99
N ASP A 529 20.91 -15.80 25.27
CA ASP A 529 21.91 -16.66 25.92
C ASP A 529 21.95 -18.08 25.34
N SER A 530 20.79 -18.72 25.19
CA SER A 530 20.69 -20.13 24.74
C SER A 530 21.12 -20.33 23.28
N GLN A 531 20.89 -19.32 22.44
CA GLN A 531 21.28 -19.32 21.03
C GLN A 531 22.62 -18.61 20.77
N ASP A 532 23.31 -18.14 21.81
CA ASP A 532 24.60 -17.43 21.74
C ASP A 532 24.55 -16.22 20.79
N LEU A 533 23.46 -15.44 20.86
CA LEU A 533 23.16 -14.34 19.94
C LEU A 533 23.73 -12.98 20.35
N TRP A 534 24.53 -12.93 21.41
CA TRP A 534 25.18 -11.69 21.86
C TRP A 534 26.17 -11.18 20.83
N TYR A 535 26.24 -9.85 20.67
CA TYR A 535 27.24 -9.21 19.85
C TYR A 535 28.64 -9.48 20.42
N LYS A 536 29.46 -10.16 19.64
CA LYS A 536 30.88 -10.40 19.92
C LYS A 536 31.70 -9.52 19.00
N GLU A 537 32.43 -8.57 19.58
CA GLU A 537 33.32 -7.70 18.82
C GLU A 537 34.46 -8.52 18.22
N ILE A 538 34.60 -8.43 16.90
CA ILE A 538 35.65 -9.10 16.13
C ILE A 538 36.85 -8.15 16.02
N SER A 539 38.06 -8.68 16.10
CA SER A 539 39.27 -7.85 16.05
C SER A 539 39.48 -7.23 14.66
N GLU A 540 40.13 -6.06 14.58
CA GLU A 540 40.44 -5.41 13.30
C GLU A 540 41.24 -6.33 12.35
N ALA A 541 42.09 -7.20 12.91
CA ALA A 541 42.85 -8.19 12.15
C ALA A 541 41.93 -9.25 11.49
N GLU A 542 40.88 -9.69 12.17
CA GLU A 542 39.89 -10.62 11.62
C GLU A 542 39.01 -9.94 10.56
N TYR A 543 38.60 -8.68 10.76
CA TYR A 543 37.94 -7.90 9.70
C TYR A 543 38.80 -7.84 8.44
N ILE A 544 40.10 -7.59 8.57
CA ILE A 544 41.03 -7.55 7.43
C ILE A 544 41.13 -8.91 6.74
N SER A 545 41.24 -10.01 7.52
CA SER A 545 41.34 -11.36 6.95
C SER A 545 40.11 -11.72 6.12
N ILE A 546 38.90 -11.44 6.62
CA ILE A 546 37.64 -11.73 5.91
C ILE A 546 37.51 -10.81 4.69
N ALA A 547 37.91 -9.54 4.81
CA ALA A 547 37.90 -8.62 3.67
C ALA A 547 38.81 -9.11 2.55
N ASP A 548 40.03 -9.54 2.87
CA ASP A 548 40.99 -10.05 1.90
C ASP A 548 40.48 -11.32 1.18
N GLU A 549 39.81 -12.22 1.91
CA GLU A 549 39.18 -13.43 1.35
C GLU A 549 38.06 -13.07 0.36
N VAL A 550 37.17 -12.14 0.76
CA VAL A 550 36.06 -11.70 -0.10
C VAL A 550 36.58 -10.99 -1.35
N ILE A 551 37.56 -10.09 -1.19
CA ILE A 551 38.16 -9.33 -2.28
C ILE A 551 38.88 -10.27 -3.27
N ALA A 552 39.61 -11.27 -2.78
CA ALA A 552 40.32 -12.24 -3.63
C ALA A 552 39.38 -13.00 -4.59
N SER A 553 38.12 -13.18 -4.21
CA SER A 553 37.11 -13.84 -5.04
C SER A 553 36.41 -12.93 -6.06
N GLN A 554 36.65 -11.61 -6.03
CA GLN A 554 35.87 -10.60 -6.75
C GLN A 554 36.71 -9.64 -7.63
N GLU A 555 37.64 -10.17 -8.43
CA GLU A 555 38.52 -9.39 -9.33
C GLU A 555 37.74 -8.43 -10.26
N LYS A 556 36.60 -8.87 -10.80
CA LYS A 556 35.77 -8.03 -11.69
C LYS A 556 35.25 -6.76 -11.01
N VAL A 557 34.98 -6.82 -9.71
CA VAL A 557 34.44 -5.69 -8.93
C VAL A 557 35.54 -4.67 -8.63
N LEU A 558 36.77 -5.13 -8.41
CA LEU A 558 37.95 -4.28 -8.19
C LEU A 558 38.29 -3.39 -9.39
N GLN A 559 38.08 -3.88 -10.61
CA GLN A 559 38.32 -3.13 -11.85
C GLN A 559 37.49 -1.84 -11.93
N ASP A 560 36.30 -1.81 -11.35
CA ASP A 560 35.47 -0.60 -11.34
C ASP A 560 35.98 0.47 -10.37
N PHE A 561 36.57 0.06 -9.24
CA PHE A 561 37.26 0.97 -8.33
C PHE A 561 38.54 1.53 -8.98
N LEU A 562 39.24 0.72 -9.79
CA LEU A 562 40.38 1.17 -10.57
C LEU A 562 39.97 2.20 -11.66
N LYS A 563 38.87 1.95 -12.38
CA LYS A 563 38.30 2.90 -13.35
C LYS A 563 37.95 4.26 -12.71
N PHE A 564 37.44 4.25 -11.48
CA PHE A 564 37.18 5.47 -10.71
C PHE A 564 38.48 6.23 -10.40
N LYS A 565 39.51 5.56 -9.88
CA LYS A 565 40.80 6.22 -9.55
C LYS A 565 41.54 6.74 -10.79
N GLN A 566 41.39 6.07 -11.94
CA GLN A 566 41.93 6.51 -13.24
C GLN A 566 41.12 7.67 -13.88
N GLY A 567 40.06 8.16 -13.22
CA GLY A 567 39.23 9.26 -13.72
C GLY A 567 38.28 8.89 -14.87
N LYS A 568 38.12 7.60 -15.19
CA LYS A 568 37.20 7.10 -16.24
C LYS A 568 35.73 7.05 -15.76
N SER A 569 35.49 7.11 -14.44
CA SER A 569 34.16 7.22 -13.84
C SER A 569 34.08 8.48 -12.95
N LYS A 570 32.97 9.23 -13.05
CA LYS A 570 32.74 10.46 -12.27
C LYS A 570 32.30 10.22 -10.82
N ALA A 571 31.79 9.04 -10.49
CA ALA A 571 31.21 8.74 -9.17
C ALA A 571 31.87 7.52 -8.53
N TYR A 572 32.09 7.59 -7.21
CA TYR A 572 32.61 6.46 -6.44
C TYR A 572 31.57 5.32 -6.48
N PRO A 573 31.96 4.07 -6.79
CA PRO A 573 31.02 2.96 -6.96
C PRO A 573 30.51 2.44 -5.60
N GLN A 574 29.69 3.25 -4.93
CA GLN A 574 29.11 2.96 -3.61
C GLN A 574 28.30 1.66 -3.60
N GLY A 575 27.49 1.39 -4.64
CA GLY A 575 26.73 0.14 -4.73
C GLY A 575 27.60 -1.12 -4.77
N LYS A 576 28.80 -1.04 -5.37
CA LYS A 576 29.74 -2.16 -5.41
C LYS A 576 30.49 -2.35 -4.09
N LEU A 577 30.76 -1.25 -3.37
CA LEU A 577 31.26 -1.31 -2.00
C LEU A 577 30.23 -1.99 -1.09
N GLY A 578 28.96 -1.59 -1.17
CA GLY A 578 27.86 -2.21 -0.43
C GLY A 578 27.70 -3.72 -0.74
N PHE A 579 27.92 -4.13 -1.99
CA PHE A 579 27.94 -5.55 -2.36
C PHE A 579 29.08 -6.33 -1.68
N LEU A 580 30.30 -5.78 -1.67
CA LEU A 580 31.46 -6.41 -1.02
C LEU A 580 31.29 -6.47 0.50
N VAL A 581 30.76 -5.40 1.12
CA VAL A 581 30.39 -5.40 2.54
C VAL A 581 29.32 -6.46 2.80
N GLY A 582 28.30 -6.59 1.96
CA GLY A 582 27.28 -7.64 2.08
C GLY A 582 27.85 -9.06 2.01
N LYS A 583 28.84 -9.31 1.15
CA LYS A 583 29.56 -10.60 1.11
C LYS A 583 30.44 -10.80 2.34
N MET A 584 31.13 -9.77 2.80
CA MET A 584 31.93 -9.77 4.03
C MET A 584 31.09 -10.11 5.25
N MET A 585 29.92 -9.50 5.38
CA MET A 585 28.95 -9.84 6.43
C MET A 585 28.52 -11.31 6.33
N ARG A 586 28.25 -11.85 5.14
CA ARG A 586 27.85 -13.27 4.99
C ARG A 586 28.98 -14.26 5.28
N ALA A 587 30.21 -13.90 4.93
CA ALA A 587 31.40 -14.74 5.11
C ALA A 587 31.96 -14.67 6.55
N GLY A 588 31.64 -13.61 7.28
CA GLY A 588 32.04 -13.46 8.67
C GLY A 588 31.43 -14.52 9.59
N PRO A 589 32.01 -14.67 10.80
CA PRO A 589 31.56 -15.66 11.77
C PRO A 589 30.05 -15.53 12.04
N GLU A 590 29.39 -16.69 12.13
CA GLU A 590 27.95 -16.83 12.36
C GLU A 590 27.06 -16.07 11.35
N GLN A 591 27.48 -15.99 10.07
CA GLN A 591 26.76 -15.28 9.00
C GLN A 591 26.54 -13.79 9.27
N GLY A 592 27.54 -13.14 9.87
CA GLY A 592 27.59 -11.69 10.05
C GLY A 592 26.92 -11.18 11.32
N LYS A 593 26.59 -12.07 12.27
CA LYS A 593 25.93 -11.72 13.53
C LYS A 593 26.86 -10.96 14.50
N GLY A 594 28.17 -11.16 14.43
CA GLY A 594 29.18 -10.45 15.25
C GLY A 594 29.84 -9.24 14.59
N MET A 595 29.47 -8.87 13.37
CA MET A 595 30.14 -7.78 12.65
C MET A 595 29.30 -6.51 12.61
N ASP A 596 29.93 -5.36 12.86
CA ASP A 596 29.31 -4.05 12.68
C ASP A 596 29.41 -3.61 11.21
N PRO A 597 28.29 -3.30 10.53
CA PRO A 597 28.29 -2.89 9.13
C PRO A 597 29.13 -1.64 8.85
N SER A 598 29.14 -0.66 9.77
CA SER A 598 29.91 0.59 9.57
C SER A 598 31.42 0.33 9.62
N SER A 599 31.84 -0.49 10.59
CA SER A 599 33.23 -0.93 10.73
C SER A 599 33.67 -1.80 9.56
N ALA A 600 32.81 -2.71 9.09
CA ALA A 600 33.07 -3.51 7.89
C ALA A 600 33.20 -2.65 6.62
N GLU A 601 32.33 -1.65 6.43
CA GLU A 601 32.45 -0.70 5.31
C GLU A 601 33.76 0.08 5.38
N ARG A 602 34.13 0.59 6.56
CA ARG A 602 35.37 1.32 6.77
C ARG A 602 36.60 0.47 6.45
N VAL A 603 36.68 -0.75 6.97
CA VAL A 603 37.81 -1.67 6.72
C VAL A 603 37.85 -2.07 5.24
N MET A 604 36.71 -2.45 4.66
CA MET A 604 36.63 -2.82 3.23
C MET A 604 37.08 -1.67 2.33
N ARG A 605 36.65 -0.43 2.62
CA ARG A 605 37.07 0.77 1.87
C ARG A 605 38.57 1.00 1.96
N SER A 606 39.12 1.02 3.18
CA SER A 606 40.56 1.23 3.40
C SER A 606 41.40 0.14 2.71
N ARG A 607 41.00 -1.15 2.79
CA ARG A 607 41.72 -2.24 2.10
C ARG A 607 41.72 -2.08 0.58
N ILE A 608 40.59 -1.72 -0.02
CA ILE A 608 40.49 -1.49 -1.46
C ILE A 608 41.42 -0.34 -1.87
N GLU A 609 41.33 0.80 -1.17
CA GLU A 609 42.06 2.03 -1.54
C GLU A 609 43.56 1.97 -1.26
N GLU A 610 43.97 1.40 -0.14
CA GLU A 610 45.37 1.44 0.32
C GLU A 610 46.18 0.22 -0.13
N VAL A 611 45.54 -0.92 -0.40
CA VAL A 611 46.25 -2.18 -0.66
C VAL A 611 46.00 -2.71 -2.06
N TYR A 612 44.74 -2.92 -2.44
CA TYR A 612 44.42 -3.61 -3.70
C TYR A 612 44.56 -2.71 -4.92
N ILE A 613 44.11 -1.46 -4.84
CA ILE A 613 44.27 -0.51 -5.95
C ILE A 613 45.77 -0.24 -6.27
N PRO A 614 46.65 0.09 -5.30
CA PRO A 614 48.06 0.27 -5.59
C PRO A 614 48.75 -0.99 -6.10
N ARG A 615 48.34 -2.18 -5.63
CA ARG A 615 48.81 -3.46 -6.17
C ARG A 615 48.46 -3.63 -7.65
N LEU A 616 47.22 -3.33 -8.04
CA LEU A 616 46.77 -3.38 -9.42
C LEU A 616 47.45 -2.32 -10.31
N GLU A 617 47.80 -1.15 -9.77
CA GLU A 617 48.60 -0.13 -10.47
C GLU A 617 50.06 -0.60 -10.65
N SER A 618 50.62 -1.33 -9.69
CA SER A 618 52.01 -1.83 -9.74
C SER A 618 52.22 -3.11 -10.56
N SER A 619 51.16 -3.89 -10.79
CA SER A 619 51.18 -5.10 -11.63
C SER A 619 50.95 -4.79 -13.11
N ALA A 620 50.66 -3.54 -13.47
CA ALA A 620 50.68 -3.09 -14.85
C ALA A 620 52.14 -3.06 -15.37
N PRO A 621 52.46 -3.72 -16.49
CA PRO A 621 53.84 -3.79 -16.98
C PRO A 621 54.39 -2.40 -17.28
N SER A 622 55.49 -2.04 -16.61
CA SER A 622 56.23 -0.80 -16.80
C SER A 622 56.95 -0.78 -18.15
N THR A 623 56.33 -0.23 -19.18
CA THR A 623 56.92 0.53 -20.31
C THR A 623 55.71 1.22 -20.94
N TRP A 624 55.68 2.51 -21.31
CA TRP A 624 56.53 3.21 -22.27
C TRP A 624 56.79 4.63 -21.77
N SER A 625 58.06 4.98 -21.63
CA SER A 625 58.50 6.36 -21.37
C SER A 625 58.19 7.25 -22.58
N THR A 626 57.48 8.34 -22.34
CA THR A 626 57.07 9.41 -23.27
C THR A 626 58.23 10.23 -23.87
N THR A 627 59.46 9.72 -23.82
CA THR A 627 60.67 10.43 -24.28
C THR A 627 61.19 9.91 -25.63
N ALA A 628 60.69 8.78 -26.14
CA ALA A 628 61.15 8.19 -27.42
C ALA A 628 60.43 8.71 -28.68
N PHE A 629 59.41 9.57 -28.57
CA PHE A 629 58.58 10.01 -29.71
C PHE A 629 58.82 11.46 -30.17
N LYS A 630 59.86 12.14 -29.67
CA LYS A 630 60.21 13.49 -30.16
C LYS A 630 60.88 13.55 -31.54
N PRO A 631 61.60 12.54 -32.05
CA PRO A 631 62.15 12.60 -33.42
C PRO A 631 61.13 12.24 -34.51
N LEU A 632 60.09 11.45 -34.18
CA LEU A 632 59.11 10.92 -35.14
C LEU A 632 57.92 11.86 -35.44
N ILE A 633 57.73 12.91 -34.63
CA ILE A 633 56.74 13.97 -34.88
C ILE A 633 57.29 15.03 -35.85
N SER A 634 58.58 14.97 -36.20
CA SER A 634 59.25 15.93 -37.11
C SER A 634 59.19 15.58 -38.60
N GLN A 635 58.58 14.44 -38.97
CA GLN A 635 58.38 14.07 -40.37
C GLN A 635 56.89 13.99 -40.67
N GLY A 636 56.39 15.09 -41.25
CA GLY A 636 55.04 15.22 -41.76
C GLY A 636 54.71 14.27 -42.91
N PRO A 637 53.50 14.40 -43.47
CA PRO A 637 52.63 13.29 -43.82
C PRO A 637 53.00 12.67 -45.16
N LYS A 638 53.50 11.42 -45.14
CA LYS A 638 53.42 10.45 -46.25
C LYS A 638 54.14 9.16 -45.86
N ILE A 639 53.47 8.04 -46.13
CA ILE A 639 53.98 6.66 -46.22
C ILE A 639 53.82 5.81 -44.93
N LEU A 640 52.59 5.29 -44.75
CA LEU A 640 52.37 3.84 -44.56
C LEU A 640 53.17 3.13 -45.67
N PRO A 641 54.17 2.24 -45.42
CA PRO A 641 53.97 0.95 -44.76
C PRO A 641 55.26 0.37 -44.12
N ALA A 642 55.54 0.68 -42.85
CA ALA A 642 56.57 -0.03 -42.06
C ALA A 642 56.00 -0.76 -40.82
N VAL A 643 54.74 -0.49 -40.49
CA VAL A 643 54.01 -1.13 -39.37
C VAL A 643 53.33 -2.44 -39.82
N VAL A 644 52.99 -2.55 -41.11
CA VAL A 644 52.29 -3.72 -41.69
C VAL A 644 53.18 -4.95 -41.83
N VAL A 645 54.51 -4.80 -41.94
CA VAL A 645 55.44 -5.94 -42.07
C VAL A 645 55.88 -6.49 -40.70
N LYS A 646 55.79 -5.70 -39.62
CA LYS A 646 56.17 -6.16 -38.27
C LYS A 646 55.04 -6.83 -37.48
N LEU A 647 53.78 -6.59 -37.86
CA LEU A 647 52.61 -7.25 -37.26
C LEU A 647 52.25 -8.59 -37.94
N ALA A 648 52.86 -8.92 -39.08
CA ALA A 648 52.62 -10.16 -39.81
C ALA A 648 53.45 -11.37 -39.32
N LEU A 649 54.10 -11.29 -38.16
CA LEU A 649 54.91 -12.37 -37.57
C LEU A 649 54.29 -13.02 -36.32
N ASN A 650 53.08 -12.62 -35.90
CA ASN A 650 52.34 -13.28 -34.82
C ASN A 650 51.07 -13.95 -35.38
N PRO A 651 51.06 -15.29 -35.54
CA PRO A 651 49.94 -16.03 -36.16
C PRO A 651 48.68 -16.14 -35.30
N GLU A 652 48.65 -15.59 -34.08
CA GLU A 652 47.56 -15.80 -33.11
C GLU A 652 46.70 -14.56 -32.84
N ASP A 653 46.93 -13.45 -33.54
CA ASP A 653 46.14 -12.23 -33.34
C ASP A 653 44.92 -12.15 -34.27
N ALA A 654 43.75 -12.48 -33.71
CA ALA A 654 42.45 -12.48 -34.40
C ALA A 654 42.08 -11.11 -34.99
N ALA A 655 42.64 -10.02 -34.47
CA ALA A 655 42.39 -8.67 -34.97
C ALA A 655 43.02 -8.41 -36.35
N ALA A 656 44.17 -9.04 -36.65
CA ALA A 656 44.83 -8.90 -37.95
C ALA A 656 44.06 -9.64 -39.07
N VAL A 657 43.44 -10.77 -38.74
CA VAL A 657 42.59 -11.55 -39.64
C VAL A 657 41.26 -10.84 -39.88
N HIS A 658 40.68 -10.22 -38.85
CA HIS A 658 39.47 -9.42 -38.99
C HIS A 658 39.67 -8.16 -39.82
N LEU A 659 40.82 -7.47 -39.67
CA LEU A 659 41.15 -6.28 -40.44
C LEU A 659 41.42 -6.60 -41.93
N TYR A 660 42.05 -7.74 -42.21
CA TYR A 660 42.25 -8.24 -43.58
C TYR A 660 40.91 -8.60 -44.25
N ASN A 661 40.01 -9.28 -43.52
CA ASN A 661 38.69 -9.66 -44.02
C ASN A 661 37.68 -8.50 -44.15
N HIS A 662 37.93 -7.37 -43.47
CA HIS A 662 37.14 -6.14 -43.63
C HIS A 662 37.59 -5.32 -44.84
N LEU A 663 38.89 -5.28 -45.11
CA LEU A 663 39.46 -4.59 -46.28
C LEU A 663 39.15 -5.30 -47.61
N GLU A 664 38.81 -6.60 -47.59
CA GLU A 664 38.43 -7.36 -48.78
C GLU A 664 36.95 -7.19 -49.20
N LYS A 665 36.12 -6.59 -48.34
CA LYS A 665 34.66 -6.44 -48.58
C LYS A 665 34.22 -5.02 -48.96
N ASP A 666 35.13 -4.06 -49.00
CA ASP A 666 34.84 -2.71 -49.43
C ASP A 666 35.23 -2.51 -50.91
N SER A 667 34.22 -2.40 -51.77
CA SER A 667 34.36 -2.27 -53.23
C SER A 667 34.84 -0.88 -53.69
N THR A 668 35.31 -0.03 -52.77
CA THR A 668 35.99 1.24 -53.05
C THR A 668 37.52 1.14 -53.16
N PHE A 669 38.11 -0.06 -52.96
CA PHE A 669 39.53 -0.32 -53.22
C PHE A 669 39.73 -1.38 -54.32
N LEU A 670 39.43 -1.01 -55.56
CA LEU A 670 39.86 -1.74 -56.76
C LEU A 670 40.78 -0.86 -57.61
N ILE A 671 42.07 -0.84 -57.28
CA ILE A 671 43.17 -0.55 -58.22
C ILE A 671 44.38 -1.35 -57.73
N SER A 672 45.17 -2.07 -58.52
CA SER A 672 45.00 -2.76 -59.79
C SER A 672 46.32 -3.52 -59.98
N SER A 673 46.23 -4.73 -60.53
CA SER A 673 47.20 -5.36 -61.42
C SER A 673 48.60 -5.78 -60.91
N ALA A 674 48.85 -7.07 -61.16
CA ALA A 674 50.12 -7.75 -61.48
C ALA A 674 50.96 -8.27 -60.29
N LEU A 675 50.70 -9.51 -59.82
CA LEU A 675 51.24 -10.82 -60.28
C LEU A 675 52.66 -11.13 -59.73
N PRO A 676 53.04 -12.42 -59.48
CA PRO A 676 52.40 -13.64 -59.99
C PRO A 676 51.99 -14.72 -58.96
N VAL A 677 50.82 -15.27 -59.27
CA VAL A 677 50.13 -16.46 -58.77
C VAL A 677 50.84 -17.75 -59.22
N ALA A 678 52.02 -18.06 -58.69
CA ALA A 678 52.70 -19.32 -59.07
C ALA A 678 53.29 -20.15 -57.91
N ALA A 679 53.29 -19.67 -56.67
CA ALA A 679 53.84 -20.42 -55.53
C ALA A 679 52.81 -20.87 -54.49
N VAL A 680 51.57 -20.39 -54.57
CA VAL A 680 50.50 -20.68 -53.58
C VAL A 680 49.51 -21.75 -54.09
N LEU A 681 49.57 -22.09 -55.38
CA LEU A 681 48.76 -23.15 -55.99
C LEU A 681 49.31 -24.57 -55.80
N GLU A 682 50.55 -24.76 -55.34
CA GLU A 682 51.14 -26.09 -55.11
C GLU A 682 50.91 -26.65 -53.69
N LEU A 683 50.62 -25.82 -52.69
CA LEU A 683 50.41 -26.29 -51.30
C LEU A 683 48.95 -26.69 -50.98
N ASN A 684 47.99 -26.34 -51.84
CA ASN A 684 46.57 -26.67 -51.66
C ASN A 684 46.14 -27.97 -52.37
N VAL A 685 47.01 -28.56 -53.20
CA VAL A 685 46.74 -29.80 -53.93
C VAL A 685 47.09 -31.05 -53.11
N ASP A 686 48.07 -30.98 -52.20
CA ASP A 686 48.45 -32.13 -51.37
C ASP A 686 47.61 -32.30 -50.09
N ARG A 687 46.98 -31.23 -49.59
CA ARG A 687 46.14 -31.31 -48.39
C ARG A 687 44.72 -31.82 -48.65
N ASN A 688 44.19 -31.59 -49.87
CA ASN A 688 42.86 -32.06 -50.27
C ASN A 688 42.83 -33.52 -50.75
N ARG A 689 43.98 -34.19 -50.85
CA ARG A 689 44.09 -35.61 -51.22
C ARG A 689 44.02 -36.58 -50.03
N ALA A 690 44.22 -36.10 -48.80
CA ALA A 690 44.28 -36.96 -47.61
C ALA A 690 42.95 -37.14 -46.86
N VAL A 691 41.91 -36.34 -47.17
CA VAL A 691 40.62 -36.38 -46.44
C VAL A 691 39.51 -37.09 -47.22
N ARG A 692 39.76 -37.49 -48.48
CA ARG A 692 38.73 -38.06 -49.37
C ARG A 692 38.70 -39.58 -49.52
N ASN A 693 39.53 -40.35 -48.80
CA ASN A 693 39.55 -41.81 -48.92
C ASN A 693 39.71 -42.54 -47.57
N ALA A 694 38.62 -42.69 -46.82
CA ALA A 694 38.41 -43.81 -45.88
C ALA A 694 36.91 -43.90 -45.51
N PRO A 695 36.21 -45.00 -45.84
CA PRO A 695 34.80 -45.18 -45.55
C PRO A 695 34.61 -45.95 -44.23
N MET A 696 33.77 -45.50 -43.29
CA MET A 696 33.00 -46.41 -42.42
C MET A 696 31.96 -45.71 -41.54
N ASP A 697 30.74 -46.22 -41.71
CA ASP A 697 29.63 -46.49 -40.80
C ASP A 697 29.64 -45.92 -39.37
N TRP A 698 28.58 -45.22 -39.00
CA TRP A 698 28.37 -44.65 -37.66
C TRP A 698 26.95 -44.96 -37.13
N ALA A 699 26.60 -46.23 -37.11
CA ALA A 699 25.62 -46.80 -36.18
C ALA A 699 26.40 -47.62 -35.13
N GLU A 700 26.06 -47.48 -33.85
CA GLU A 700 26.63 -48.21 -32.69
C GLU A 700 27.98 -47.72 -32.11
N HIS A 701 27.99 -46.55 -31.48
CA HIS A 701 28.73 -46.38 -30.21
C HIS A 701 28.13 -45.26 -29.36
N CYS A 702 26.84 -45.44 -29.07
CA CYS A 702 26.21 -44.79 -27.93
C CYS A 702 26.98 -45.08 -26.64
N ASP A 703 26.86 -44.13 -25.72
CA ASP A 703 26.82 -44.36 -24.28
C ASP A 703 28.05 -45.04 -23.67
N MET A 704 29.01 -44.23 -23.22
CA MET A 704 29.40 -44.17 -21.81
C MET A 704 30.58 -43.22 -21.60
N VAL A 705 30.57 -42.59 -20.42
CA VAL A 705 31.69 -41.91 -19.74
C VAL A 705 31.86 -40.43 -20.18
N LYS A 706 31.15 -39.52 -19.52
CA LYS A 706 31.49 -38.87 -18.24
C LYS A 706 32.65 -37.86 -18.33
N LEU A 707 32.30 -36.64 -17.95
CA LEU A 707 32.98 -35.69 -17.07
C LEU A 707 34.46 -35.33 -17.30
N HIS A 708 34.63 -34.01 -17.50
CA HIS A 708 35.68 -33.13 -16.96
C HIS A 708 37.06 -33.29 -17.60
N SER A 709 37.56 -32.32 -18.36
CA SER A 709 38.15 -31.03 -17.91
C SER A 709 39.21 -30.72 -18.99
N SER A 710 39.66 -29.52 -19.33
CA SER A 710 39.55 -28.17 -18.79
C SER A 710 40.33 -27.24 -19.75
N SER A 711 40.08 -25.93 -19.63
CA SER A 711 41.06 -24.83 -19.85
C SER A 711 41.36 -24.46 -21.32
N ILE A 712 41.49 -23.22 -21.78
CA ILE A 712 41.76 -21.87 -21.20
C ILE A 712 41.47 -20.86 -22.36
N ALA A 713 40.68 -19.78 -22.16
CA ALA A 713 41.10 -18.37 -22.01
C ALA A 713 41.76 -17.71 -23.25
N TYR A 714 41.55 -16.44 -23.68
CA TYR A 714 40.67 -15.32 -23.31
C TYR A 714 40.82 -14.23 -24.44
N THR A 715 39.72 -13.59 -24.89
CA THR A 715 39.51 -12.13 -25.20
C THR A 715 40.46 -11.33 -26.15
N GLN A 716 40.07 -10.27 -26.89
CA GLN A 716 39.20 -9.11 -26.62
C GLN A 716 38.70 -8.41 -27.92
N CYS A 717 37.51 -7.78 -27.88
CA CYS A 717 37.24 -6.48 -28.50
C CYS A 717 36.14 -5.75 -27.68
N GLU A 718 36.37 -4.47 -27.38
CA GLU A 718 35.87 -3.72 -26.20
C GLU A 718 34.55 -2.92 -26.38
N GLU A 719 33.67 -3.26 -27.32
CA GLU A 719 32.37 -2.55 -27.46
C GLU A 719 31.15 -3.43 -27.15
N PHE A 720 31.39 -4.61 -26.56
CA PHE A 720 30.34 -5.56 -26.18
C PHE A 720 29.91 -5.45 -24.70
N ASP A 721 30.64 -4.70 -23.87
CA ASP A 721 30.45 -4.69 -22.42
C ASP A 721 29.41 -3.69 -21.90
N GLU A 722 28.84 -2.81 -22.74
CA GLU A 722 27.69 -1.97 -22.35
C GLU A 722 26.32 -2.61 -22.64
N LEU A 723 26.29 -3.74 -23.37
CA LEU A 723 25.04 -4.42 -23.76
C LEU A 723 24.68 -5.64 -22.90
N VAL A 724 25.56 -6.06 -21.99
CA VAL A 724 25.37 -7.27 -21.15
C VAL A 724 24.90 -6.94 -19.71
N ALA A 725 24.59 -5.67 -19.40
CA ALA A 725 24.07 -5.24 -18.10
C ALA A 725 22.55 -5.46 -17.91
N LEU A 726 21.86 -6.16 -18.82
CA LEU A 726 20.47 -6.59 -18.67
C LEU A 726 20.41 -8.12 -18.84
N GLY A 727 20.34 -8.88 -17.76
CA GLY A 727 20.15 -10.34 -17.83
C GLY A 727 18.67 -10.72 -18.07
N PRO A 728 18.31 -12.02 -18.23
CA PRO A 728 19.03 -13.13 -18.85
C PRO A 728 18.14 -13.83 -19.95
N PRO A 729 18.39 -15.09 -20.35
CA PRO A 729 18.71 -15.57 -21.69
C PRO A 729 17.50 -16.10 -22.48
N VAL A 730 16.78 -15.25 -23.22
CA VAL A 730 15.57 -15.71 -23.94
C VAL A 730 15.83 -16.03 -25.41
N ILE A 731 16.76 -15.34 -26.06
CA ILE A 731 16.95 -15.42 -27.52
C ILE A 731 17.70 -16.70 -27.98
N PRO A 732 18.79 -17.15 -27.33
CA PRO A 732 19.47 -18.39 -27.76
C PRO A 732 18.64 -19.65 -27.47
N GLN A 733 17.83 -19.65 -26.41
CA GLN A 733 16.92 -20.75 -26.08
C GLN A 733 15.70 -20.78 -27.00
N LEU A 734 15.18 -19.63 -27.45
CA LEU A 734 14.13 -19.58 -28.49
C LEU A 734 14.63 -20.09 -29.85
N MET A 735 15.85 -19.71 -30.25
CA MET A 735 16.47 -20.13 -31.51
C MET A 735 16.73 -21.64 -31.58
N LEU A 736 17.06 -22.28 -30.44
CA LEU A 736 17.27 -23.73 -30.36
C LEU A 736 15.96 -24.52 -30.24
N ARG A 737 14.88 -23.92 -29.70
CA ARG A 737 13.60 -24.61 -29.42
C ARG A 737 12.57 -24.50 -30.55
N TYR A 738 12.77 -23.60 -31.52
CA TYR A 738 11.85 -23.37 -32.65
C TYR A 738 12.41 -23.75 -34.03
N LYS A 739 13.37 -24.66 -34.10
CA LYS A 739 13.91 -25.21 -35.35
C LYS A 739 12.93 -26.10 -36.15
N SER A 740 11.65 -26.17 -35.77
CA SER A 740 10.70 -27.14 -36.34
C SER A 740 9.30 -26.62 -36.67
N ARG A 741 9.09 -25.31 -36.87
CA ARG A 741 7.80 -24.79 -37.38
C ARG A 741 7.99 -23.70 -38.43
N ASP A 742 7.31 -23.88 -39.55
CA ASP A 742 7.38 -23.10 -40.78
C ASP A 742 6.98 -21.62 -40.63
N ASP A 743 7.72 -20.79 -41.39
CA ASP A 743 7.39 -19.49 -41.98
C ASP A 743 6.37 -18.59 -41.27
N LEU A 744 6.88 -17.77 -40.35
CA LEU A 744 6.44 -16.38 -40.06
C LEU A 744 7.27 -15.75 -38.92
N VAL A 745 7.89 -16.58 -38.06
CA VAL A 745 8.69 -16.12 -36.90
C VAL A 745 10.19 -15.91 -37.25
N ALA A 746 10.69 -16.56 -38.31
CA ALA A 746 12.05 -16.31 -38.81
C ALA A 746 12.20 -14.90 -39.43
N LEU A 747 11.13 -14.39 -40.05
CA LEU A 747 11.08 -13.02 -40.56
C LEU A 747 11.16 -12.00 -39.40
N PHE A 748 10.49 -12.30 -38.28
CA PHE A 748 10.51 -11.48 -37.07
C PHE A 748 11.90 -11.38 -36.44
N ALA A 749 12.62 -12.50 -36.34
CA ALA A 749 13.99 -12.48 -35.84
C ALA A 749 14.92 -11.67 -36.76
N TYR A 750 14.70 -11.72 -38.08
CA TYR A 750 15.52 -11.02 -39.06
C TYR A 750 15.24 -9.50 -39.07
N GLU A 751 13.97 -9.07 -39.04
CA GLU A 751 13.62 -7.65 -39.01
C GLU A 751 14.00 -6.98 -37.67
N LEU A 752 13.85 -7.68 -36.55
CA LEU A 752 14.28 -7.17 -35.25
C LEU A 752 15.81 -7.00 -35.20
N LEU A 753 16.57 -7.97 -35.73
CA LEU A 753 18.02 -7.86 -35.84
C LEU A 753 18.42 -6.73 -36.80
N HIS A 754 17.70 -6.55 -37.90
CA HIS A 754 17.96 -5.50 -38.88
C HIS A 754 17.70 -4.10 -38.29
N CYS A 755 16.63 -3.91 -37.52
CA CYS A 755 16.33 -2.66 -36.82
C CYS A 755 17.36 -2.34 -35.72
N ILE A 756 17.83 -3.35 -34.98
CA ILE A 756 18.86 -3.18 -33.94
C ILE A 756 20.23 -2.87 -34.55
N LEU A 757 20.58 -3.51 -35.69
CA LEU A 757 21.89 -3.35 -36.32
C LEU A 757 22.01 -2.10 -37.20
N TRP A 758 20.92 -1.63 -37.83
CA TRP A 758 20.97 -0.56 -38.85
C TRP A 758 20.12 0.68 -38.49
N GLY A 759 19.36 0.67 -37.39
CA GLY A 759 18.48 1.77 -36.99
C GLY A 759 19.17 3.08 -36.58
N HIS A 760 20.50 3.11 -36.50
CA HIS A 760 21.25 4.30 -36.12
C HIS A 760 21.71 5.17 -37.33
N GLU A 761 21.52 4.70 -38.57
CA GLU A 761 21.98 5.41 -39.77
C GLU A 761 20.88 6.19 -40.52
N THR A 762 19.61 6.07 -40.13
CA THR A 762 18.50 6.87 -40.71
C THR A 762 17.89 7.81 -39.66
N ARG A 763 18.31 9.08 -39.69
CA ARG A 763 17.91 10.16 -38.76
C ARG A 763 16.46 10.67 -38.92
N GLU A 764 15.48 9.79 -39.13
CA GLU A 764 14.05 10.15 -39.07
C GLU A 764 13.24 8.99 -38.49
N TRP A 765 13.16 8.93 -37.16
CA TRP A 765 12.29 7.97 -36.47
C TRP A 765 10.84 8.48 -36.54
N THR A 766 10.03 7.92 -37.43
CA THR A 766 8.58 8.18 -37.45
C THR A 766 7.92 7.58 -36.21
N VAL A 767 7.06 8.38 -35.57
CA VAL A 767 6.38 8.12 -34.28
C VAL A 767 5.68 6.75 -34.18
N ASP A 768 5.36 6.11 -35.30
CA ASP A 768 4.64 4.83 -35.36
C ASP A 768 5.49 3.59 -34.97
N MET A 769 6.79 3.55 -35.29
CA MET A 769 7.61 2.34 -35.03
C MET A 769 8.06 2.21 -33.57
N LYS A 770 8.22 3.34 -32.85
CA LYS A 770 8.50 3.31 -31.42
C LYS A 770 7.29 2.81 -30.62
N MET A 771 6.08 3.19 -31.04
CA MET A 771 4.84 2.69 -30.44
C MET A 771 4.69 1.17 -30.65
N GLN A 772 5.10 0.66 -31.82
CA GLN A 772 5.17 -0.78 -32.06
C GLN A 772 6.18 -1.48 -31.16
N PHE A 773 7.40 -0.94 -31.03
CA PHE A 773 8.41 -1.53 -30.15
C PHE A 773 7.91 -1.60 -28.70
N ASP A 774 7.32 -0.52 -28.18
CA ASP A 774 6.80 -0.47 -26.81
C ASP A 774 5.60 -1.43 -26.62
N MET A 775 4.69 -1.55 -27.60
CA MET A 775 3.59 -2.51 -27.57
C MET A 775 4.07 -3.97 -27.56
N TRP A 776 5.14 -4.27 -28.30
CA TRP A 776 5.68 -5.63 -28.40
C TRP A 776 6.50 -6.01 -27.15
N VAL A 777 7.21 -5.06 -26.54
CA VAL A 777 7.84 -5.24 -25.22
C VAL A 777 6.78 -5.50 -24.15
N GLU A 778 5.71 -4.71 -24.14
CA GLU A 778 4.61 -4.89 -23.17
C GLU A 778 3.87 -6.21 -23.37
N TRP A 779 3.71 -6.69 -24.61
CA TRP A 779 3.17 -8.02 -24.91
C TRP A 779 4.07 -9.14 -24.38
N PHE A 780 5.39 -9.03 -24.59
CA PHE A 780 6.38 -10.00 -24.16
C PHE A 780 6.47 -10.09 -22.63
N GLU A 781 6.45 -8.95 -21.93
CA GLU A 781 6.47 -8.89 -20.46
C GLU A 781 5.19 -9.47 -19.82
N LYS A 782 4.05 -9.40 -20.52
CA LYS A 782 2.76 -9.95 -20.04
C LYS A 782 2.58 -11.45 -20.28
N GLY A 783 3.47 -12.11 -21.02
CA GLY A 783 3.45 -13.56 -21.24
C GLY A 783 2.21 -14.11 -21.96
N ALA A 784 1.52 -13.27 -22.73
CA ALA A 784 0.29 -13.62 -23.46
C ALA A 784 0.58 -14.15 -24.88
N TRP A 785 1.30 -15.28 -24.95
CA TRP A 785 1.92 -15.81 -26.19
C TRP A 785 0.93 -16.22 -27.29
N ASP A 786 -0.35 -16.43 -26.96
CA ASP A 786 -1.39 -16.86 -27.91
C ASP A 786 -2.10 -15.69 -28.61
N GLU A 787 -1.81 -14.44 -28.24
CA GLU A 787 -2.44 -13.22 -28.76
C GLU A 787 -1.43 -12.26 -29.41
N ALA A 788 -0.56 -12.79 -30.29
CA ALA A 788 0.41 -11.96 -30.99
C ALA A 788 -0.29 -10.87 -31.82
N PRO A 789 0.08 -9.58 -31.68
CA PRO A 789 -0.57 -8.50 -32.40
C PRO A 789 -0.26 -8.60 -33.91
N HIS A 790 -1.27 -8.98 -34.70
CA HIS A 790 -1.16 -8.98 -36.17
C HIS A 790 -1.22 -7.56 -36.75
N TYR A 791 -0.21 -7.18 -37.53
CA TYR A 791 -0.24 -5.96 -38.31
C TYR A 791 -1.02 -6.18 -39.62
N ARG A 792 -2.18 -5.52 -39.79
CA ARG A 792 -2.77 -5.29 -41.11
C ARG A 792 -2.18 -4.00 -41.67
N SER A 793 -1.29 -4.10 -42.65
CA SER A 793 -0.85 -2.94 -43.42
C SER A 793 -2.06 -2.36 -44.16
N ARG A 794 -2.50 -1.16 -43.78
CA ARG A 794 -3.34 -0.31 -44.64
C ARG A 794 -2.43 0.75 -45.24
N GLU A 795 -1.78 0.43 -46.36
CA GLU A 795 -1.21 1.47 -47.22
C GLU A 795 -2.37 2.22 -47.90
N GLN A 796 -2.61 3.47 -47.50
CA GLN A 796 -3.34 4.43 -48.33
C GLN A 796 -2.33 5.07 -49.30
N ARG A 797 -2.30 4.60 -50.56
CA ARG A 797 -1.73 5.41 -51.64
C ARG A 797 -2.72 6.52 -52.02
N LYS A 798 -2.18 7.68 -52.39
CA LYS A 798 -2.87 8.97 -52.61
C LYS A 798 -3.91 8.99 -53.75
N ASP A 799 -4.27 7.85 -54.34
CA ASP A 799 -5.12 7.72 -55.52
C ASP A 799 -6.37 6.84 -55.35
N GLY A 800 -6.71 6.45 -54.12
CA GLY A 800 -8.09 6.10 -53.75
C GLY A 800 -8.67 4.82 -54.37
N ARG A 801 -7.88 3.76 -54.55
CA ARG A 801 -8.39 2.39 -54.79
C ARG A 801 -7.74 1.39 -53.85
N HIS A 802 -8.54 0.51 -53.26
CA HIS A 802 -8.12 -0.51 -52.27
C HIS A 802 -7.74 -1.83 -52.93
N VAL A 803 -6.72 -2.50 -52.39
CA VAL A 803 -6.53 -3.96 -52.44
C VAL A 803 -6.60 -4.47 -51.01
#